data_AF-A0A1I5GCA3-F1
#
_entry.id   AF-A0A1I5GCA3-F1
#
_cell.length_a   1.000
_cell.length_b   1.000
_cell.length_c   1.000
_cell.angle_alpha   90.00
_cell.angle_beta   90.00
_cell.angle_gamma   90.00
#
_symmetry.space_group_name_H-M   'P 1'
#
loop_
_entity.id
_entity.type
_entity.pdbx_description
1 polymer ?
#
loop_
_entity_poly.entity_id
_entity_poly.type
_entity_poly.pdbx_seq_one_letter_code
_entity_poly.pdbx_strand_id
1 'polypeptide(L)'
;MSEIGKFCCFTCPDYNQDIKRIDAACPDCGRQYDFPLVSSPTEIGNFDVVQSLGRGFYAATFIAKPRTGLNRALRVLKVSPAAMYTKFGKDFSAEAERHAAVADGADHVVAVDDIFDAVIDFAGLSLPCHVAVLQFADGDTLSKYLSGARPLTAAEAAQIACDLFRMKEEFENKLVNHNDLHASNIIVESLPPGRRRADAIEPAIRAVAIDLGSAAGDRRSGDGYTGDLHWIGRHINAMADRLLARGDAAPDLDKRIGLKLHGIAQGLAAATVHQRTPSAADVIAEIREQYHRTAEAWRPWRNQTILRTFAESYNAQTLNAWYVPQLIVDPDGAWLKKVSSPGPLVMTGMRGCGKTMLLHSLQFHARAAVLPKEEDVDALTRVTEDGYVGLFVSAQRLIPVDPRADRPSTEELFARLLVAYAAQAARAMAHLRDLESDALALDAGASLLHAVSESLAPRPSLSQPATVEQLERCLSDLLIKVSRSDSGLRLATNPNTAFPLLAEAIRRATPIWNNSQILFLLDDVSTRYLDPDRIEDLLSALLFQHAHCAFKLTSEAQTIFLSLKSPGQVHPAAAGRDFTTFDLGAEVQTRLKDRSGKMFVTRILDARAQLFPGHPGQSSADVLGDTDLESIARTIAETQTRSRERKRLYHGLRALAGVCVGDIGAVIQIYQEILTGSRNTLPVQPERQHEVFQDFCARHLYSLDRRGSDLKLVALQFAEASHQLLMESGRGKPTGRIRQYTSLYVRVTGGKVQEQMSRLRELVDAGVFVFTGGTARTKTHDSDPVQQFKLTFRKLYGLANFIGLSDRDRFELSGEDLERWLGEPQAGKEVLLRNLSTAGPEVDGEQPNADEDPRPFETAPRAVAAIPTQMDLLDGLQEPPAARPGTALCTIVPLAPSVREIGAAELAGITVDDMVTGLGFEDRTPESLRRTLEMTRPSRIIAIAYDNPGHGDEMRTMISDRGIVLEEVTYADFVQGAGPVPRGRTLVDVTGLAKPALFGAVRAGLWAPDELIVAYTGAKEYYPLEEELRVVLEAYSASDHHLLLTELRNVLTGESGPYQSVPLLVAETDGTRLRALSAFASPRHERLLHLAAAREYDAVQIITDAAETSRARVGGIAARVALEDTPGGIIESADASNLAELVAILARQHEGWFVHGGLDYEIGLTGNKMQATAAAIVSAALPVSQVWYVKPEAFDQPRFTKGVASTRYYSVERGRGPGNPS
;
A
#
# COMPACT_ATOMS: atom_id res chain seq x y z
N MET A 1 -18.75 -29.90 31.77
CA MET A 1 -19.97 -30.63 31.35
C MET A 1 -19.52 -32.04 30.96
N SER A 2 -20.28 -33.09 31.29
CA SER A 2 -19.92 -34.46 30.87
C SER A 2 -19.92 -34.55 29.34
N GLU A 3 -18.97 -35.28 28.75
CA GLU A 3 -18.91 -35.48 27.31
C GLU A 3 -20.18 -36.17 26.79
N ILE A 4 -20.68 -35.74 25.63
CA ILE A 4 -21.88 -36.27 24.98
C ILE A 4 -21.47 -36.79 23.61
N GLY A 5 -21.82 -38.05 23.30
CA GLY A 5 -21.35 -38.70 22.08
C GLY A 5 -22.07 -40.00 21.78
N LYS A 6 -21.71 -40.64 20.67
CA LYS A 6 -22.19 -41.98 20.35
C LYS A 6 -21.32 -42.98 21.11
N PHE A 7 -21.87 -43.58 22.15
CA PHE A 7 -21.17 -44.58 22.95
C PHE A 7 -21.90 -45.92 22.91
N CYS A 8 -21.12 -46.98 22.74
CA CYS A 8 -21.57 -48.35 22.93
C CYS A 8 -21.04 -48.87 24.27
N CYS A 9 -21.82 -49.71 24.97
CA CYS A 9 -21.41 -50.22 26.26
C CYS A 9 -20.20 -51.15 26.09
N PHE A 10 -19.15 -50.92 26.89
CA PHE A 10 -17.89 -51.67 26.80
C PHE A 10 -18.04 -53.14 27.23
N THR A 11 -19.12 -53.51 27.92
CA THR A 11 -19.44 -54.91 28.27
C THR A 11 -20.59 -55.50 27.45
N CYS A 12 -21.56 -54.68 27.05
CA CYS A 12 -22.81 -55.11 26.41
C CYS A 12 -22.96 -54.44 25.04
N PRO A 13 -22.23 -54.90 24.01
CA PRO A 13 -22.25 -54.24 22.72
C PRO A 13 -23.62 -54.34 22.04
N ASP A 14 -24.16 -53.18 21.64
CA ASP A 14 -25.45 -53.02 20.98
C ASP A 14 -25.33 -52.14 19.73
N TYR A 15 -26.25 -52.31 18.77
CA TYR A 15 -26.32 -51.55 17.53
C TYR A 15 -26.83 -50.11 17.72
N ASN A 16 -27.32 -49.75 18.91
CA ASN A 16 -27.80 -48.40 19.21
C ASN A 16 -26.67 -47.34 19.09
N GLN A 17 -26.87 -46.39 18.17
CA GLN A 17 -25.96 -45.26 17.92
C GLN A 17 -26.53 -43.89 18.36
N ASP A 18 -27.50 -43.87 19.26
CA ASP A 18 -28.04 -42.64 19.81
C ASP A 18 -26.97 -41.89 20.62
N ILE A 19 -27.12 -40.56 20.65
CA ILE A 19 -26.24 -39.66 21.40
C ILE A 19 -26.55 -39.80 22.89
N LYS A 20 -25.53 -40.11 23.69
CA LYS A 20 -25.64 -40.40 25.13
C LYS A 20 -24.59 -39.59 25.89
N ARG A 21 -24.85 -39.29 27.17
CA ARG A 21 -23.81 -38.78 28.06
C ARG A 21 -22.84 -39.90 28.41
N ILE A 22 -21.56 -39.58 28.46
CA ILE A 22 -20.52 -40.58 28.72
C ILE A 22 -20.62 -41.19 30.14
N ASP A 23 -21.15 -40.41 31.09
CA ASP A 23 -21.39 -40.82 32.49
C ASP A 23 -22.73 -41.54 32.71
N ALA A 24 -23.53 -41.73 31.65
CA ALA A 24 -24.79 -42.45 31.72
C ALA A 24 -24.57 -43.96 31.86
N ALA A 25 -25.46 -44.63 32.60
CA ALA A 25 -25.42 -46.07 32.78
C ALA A 25 -26.06 -46.82 31.59
N CYS A 26 -25.42 -47.90 31.16
CA CYS A 26 -26.00 -48.85 30.23
C CYS A 26 -27.23 -49.54 30.85
N PRO A 27 -28.36 -49.63 30.13
CA PRO A 27 -29.59 -50.23 30.67
C PRO A 27 -29.45 -51.73 30.96
N ASP A 28 -28.52 -52.43 30.31
CA ASP A 28 -28.37 -53.89 30.46
C ASP A 28 -27.46 -54.28 31.64
N CYS A 29 -26.33 -53.59 31.82
CA CYS A 29 -25.34 -53.94 32.83
C CYS A 29 -25.20 -52.92 33.97
N GLY A 30 -25.87 -51.77 33.88
CA GLY A 30 -25.82 -50.70 34.88
C GLY A 30 -24.49 -49.93 34.95
N ARG A 31 -23.50 -50.25 34.10
CA ARG A 31 -22.19 -49.59 34.10
C ARG A 31 -22.19 -48.33 33.25
N GLN A 32 -21.41 -47.33 33.65
CA GLN A 32 -21.23 -46.09 32.88
C GLN A 32 -20.49 -46.33 31.56
N TYR A 33 -20.75 -45.51 30.54
CA TYR A 33 -20.09 -45.67 29.24
C TYR A 33 -18.57 -45.34 29.27
N ASP A 34 -18.12 -44.53 30.22
CA ASP A 34 -16.72 -44.23 30.54
C ASP A 34 -16.10 -45.13 31.61
N PHE A 35 -16.77 -46.18 32.10
CA PHE A 35 -16.21 -47.01 33.18
C PHE A 35 -14.77 -47.52 32.92
N PRO A 36 -14.33 -47.84 31.68
CA PRO A 36 -12.95 -48.26 31.44
C PRO A 36 -11.90 -47.17 31.73
N LEU A 37 -12.30 -45.90 31.70
CA LEU A 37 -11.46 -44.76 32.06
C LEU A 37 -11.53 -44.50 33.57
N VAL A 38 -12.72 -44.59 34.17
CA VAL A 38 -12.91 -44.39 35.63
C VAL A 38 -12.24 -45.51 36.42
N SER A 39 -12.36 -46.74 35.96
CA SER A 39 -11.72 -47.95 36.50
C SER A 39 -10.54 -48.37 35.63
N SER A 40 -9.60 -47.45 35.42
CA SER A 40 -8.44 -47.66 34.54
C SER A 40 -7.56 -48.83 35.01
N PRO A 41 -7.09 -49.70 34.10
CA PRO A 41 -6.13 -50.74 34.43
C PRO A 41 -4.77 -50.12 34.78
N THR A 42 -4.03 -50.75 35.69
CA THR A 42 -2.65 -50.34 36.02
C THR A 42 -1.62 -50.87 35.03
N GLU A 43 -1.90 -52.01 34.40
CA GLU A 43 -1.04 -52.65 33.41
C GLU A 43 -1.88 -53.26 32.27
N ILE A 44 -1.34 -53.25 31.06
CA ILE A 44 -1.94 -53.89 29.87
C ILE A 44 -0.83 -54.60 29.12
N GLY A 45 -0.82 -55.94 29.15
CA GLY A 45 0.25 -56.74 28.58
C GLY A 45 1.62 -56.37 29.15
N ASN A 46 2.58 -56.01 28.29
CA ASN A 46 3.94 -55.60 28.68
C ASN A 46 4.08 -54.09 28.95
N PHE A 47 2.98 -53.37 29.20
CA PHE A 47 2.98 -51.92 29.37
C PHE A 47 2.40 -51.48 30.72
N ASP A 48 3.06 -50.53 31.36
CA ASP A 48 2.54 -49.83 32.54
C ASP A 48 1.67 -48.66 32.07
N VAL A 49 0.41 -48.60 32.52
CA VAL A 49 -0.51 -47.51 32.15
C VAL A 49 -0.16 -46.27 32.97
N VAL A 50 0.10 -45.17 32.28
CA VAL A 50 0.46 -43.87 32.88
C VAL A 50 -0.79 -43.03 33.11
N GLN A 51 -1.68 -42.98 32.12
CA GLN A 51 -2.86 -42.11 32.14
C GLN A 51 -3.94 -42.59 31.17
N SER A 52 -5.21 -42.45 31.53
CA SER A 52 -6.36 -42.59 30.63
C SER A 52 -6.57 -41.35 29.75
N LEU A 53 -6.77 -41.54 28.44
CA LEU A 53 -6.94 -40.45 27.48
C LEU A 53 -8.40 -40.17 27.13
N GLY A 54 -9.13 -41.17 26.65
CA GLY A 54 -10.47 -40.94 26.13
C GLY A 54 -11.23 -42.19 25.71
N ARG A 55 -12.49 -42.00 25.36
CA ARG A 55 -13.44 -43.05 25.00
C ARG A 55 -14.04 -42.76 23.63
N GLY A 56 -13.79 -43.64 22.66
CA GLY A 56 -14.48 -43.63 21.37
C GLY A 56 -15.78 -44.44 21.41
N PHE A 57 -16.36 -44.74 20.25
CA PHE A 57 -17.53 -45.64 20.17
C PHE A 57 -17.17 -47.08 20.62
N TYR A 58 -16.08 -47.63 20.07
CA TYR A 58 -15.65 -49.03 20.29
C TYR A 58 -14.54 -49.20 21.34
N ALA A 59 -13.65 -48.23 21.49
CA ALA A 59 -12.41 -48.38 22.25
C ALA A 59 -12.22 -47.35 23.38
N ALA A 60 -11.41 -47.71 24.37
CA ALA A 60 -10.82 -46.81 25.35
C ALA A 60 -9.33 -46.63 25.06
N THR A 61 -8.79 -45.43 25.23
CA THR A 61 -7.39 -45.11 24.93
C THR A 61 -6.60 -44.74 26.18
N PHE A 62 -5.36 -45.22 26.27
CA PHE A 62 -4.48 -45.01 27.41
C PHE A 62 -3.07 -44.64 26.94
N ILE A 63 -2.38 -43.75 27.66
CA ILE A 63 -0.93 -43.58 27.54
C ILE A 63 -0.27 -44.64 28.41
N ALA A 64 0.69 -45.37 27.83
CA ALA A 64 1.42 -46.40 28.54
C ALA A 64 2.92 -46.36 28.20
N LYS A 65 3.72 -46.99 29.06
CA LYS A 65 5.17 -47.11 28.91
C LYS A 65 5.59 -48.59 28.86
N PRO A 66 6.46 -49.00 27.92
CA PRO A 66 6.96 -50.37 27.88
C PRO A 66 7.70 -50.75 29.17
N ARG A 67 7.41 -51.93 29.72
CA ARG A 67 8.07 -52.47 30.93
C ARG A 67 9.46 -53.04 30.63
N THR A 68 9.64 -53.55 29.41
CA THR A 68 10.85 -54.23 28.95
C THR A 68 11.36 -53.61 27.63
N GLY A 69 12.68 -53.64 27.40
CA GLY A 69 13.31 -53.08 26.21
C GLY A 69 14.14 -51.80 26.43
N LEU A 70 15.06 -51.52 25.50
CA LEU A 70 15.93 -50.32 25.52
C LEU A 70 15.16 -49.03 25.17
N ASN A 71 14.07 -49.13 24.40
CA ASN A 71 13.24 -48.01 24.01
C ASN A 71 12.08 -47.84 25.01
N ARG A 72 12.15 -46.80 25.84
CA ARG A 72 11.16 -46.46 26.87
C ARG A 72 10.21 -45.31 26.47
N ALA A 73 10.10 -45.03 25.17
CA ALA A 73 9.21 -44.00 24.66
C ALA A 73 7.73 -44.32 24.97
N LEU A 74 6.94 -43.27 25.18
CA LEU A 74 5.50 -43.40 25.44
C LEU A 74 4.77 -44.01 24.24
N ARG A 75 3.68 -44.73 24.51
CA ARG A 75 2.79 -45.34 23.54
C ARG A 75 1.35 -45.05 23.89
N VAL A 76 0.47 -45.07 22.89
CA VAL A 76 -0.98 -45.04 23.08
C VAL A 76 -1.53 -46.43 22.86
N LEU A 77 -2.22 -46.97 23.86
CA LEU A 77 -2.92 -48.25 23.77
C LEU A 77 -4.39 -48.00 23.47
N LYS A 78 -4.86 -48.42 22.30
CA LYS A 78 -6.29 -48.41 21.94
C LYS A 78 -6.86 -49.80 22.24
N VAL A 79 -7.75 -49.86 23.23
CA VAL A 79 -8.26 -51.10 23.82
C VAL A 79 -9.73 -51.26 23.47
N SER A 80 -10.07 -52.36 22.80
CA SER A 80 -11.43 -52.70 22.38
C SER A 80 -11.84 -54.07 22.91
N PRO A 81 -13.04 -54.26 23.47
CA PRO A 81 -13.53 -55.57 23.87
C PRO A 81 -13.67 -56.51 22.66
N ALA A 82 -13.21 -57.74 22.76
CA ALA A 82 -13.33 -58.73 21.68
C ALA A 82 -14.80 -58.97 21.28
N ALA A 83 -15.71 -58.93 22.26
CA ALA A 83 -17.16 -59.06 22.04
C ALA A 83 -17.74 -57.98 21.10
N MET A 84 -17.14 -56.77 21.05
CA MET A 84 -17.55 -55.73 20.09
C MET A 84 -17.26 -56.18 18.66
N TYR A 85 -16.04 -56.64 18.37
CA TYR A 85 -15.66 -57.04 17.02
C TYR A 85 -16.52 -58.21 16.52
N THR A 86 -16.80 -59.19 17.39
CA THR A 86 -17.73 -60.30 17.08
C THR A 86 -19.14 -59.81 16.76
N LYS A 87 -19.68 -58.87 17.56
CA LYS A 87 -21.06 -58.36 17.39
C LYS A 87 -21.25 -57.56 16.09
N PHE A 88 -20.25 -56.76 15.72
CA PHE A 88 -20.29 -55.91 14.53
C PHE A 88 -19.72 -56.59 13.27
N GLY A 89 -19.28 -57.85 13.37
CA GLY A 89 -18.72 -58.60 12.24
C GLY A 89 -17.44 -57.98 11.67
N LYS A 90 -16.62 -57.36 12.52
CA LYS A 90 -15.36 -56.71 12.13
C LYS A 90 -14.16 -57.63 12.39
N ASP A 91 -13.13 -57.49 11.58
CA ASP A 91 -11.84 -58.17 11.75
C ASP A 91 -10.79 -57.17 12.22
N PHE A 92 -10.27 -57.39 13.44
CA PHE A 92 -9.30 -56.52 14.08
C PHE A 92 -7.92 -56.60 13.41
N SER A 93 -7.48 -57.80 13.00
CA SER A 93 -6.19 -57.99 12.33
C SER A 93 -6.19 -57.31 10.97
N ALA A 94 -7.29 -57.45 10.21
CA ALA A 94 -7.42 -56.79 8.91
C ALA A 94 -7.49 -55.25 9.02
N GLU A 95 -8.09 -54.70 10.09
CA GLU A 95 -8.10 -53.26 10.38
C GLU A 95 -6.69 -52.74 10.70
N ALA A 96 -5.95 -53.49 11.52
CA ALA A 96 -4.59 -53.14 11.90
C ALA A 96 -3.58 -53.26 10.75
N GLU A 97 -3.66 -54.32 9.95
CA GLU A 97 -2.85 -54.49 8.73
C GLU A 97 -3.08 -53.33 7.74
N ARG A 98 -4.34 -52.90 7.59
CA ARG A 98 -4.67 -51.74 6.75
C ARG A 98 -4.08 -50.45 7.32
N HIS A 99 -4.18 -50.22 8.63
CA HIS A 99 -3.55 -49.05 9.26
C HIS A 99 -2.03 -49.08 9.05
N ALA A 100 -1.37 -50.21 9.32
CA ALA A 100 0.07 -50.36 9.11
C ALA A 100 0.48 -50.08 7.65
N ALA A 101 -0.27 -50.59 6.67
CA ALA A 101 -0.01 -50.36 5.25
C ALA A 101 -0.16 -48.88 4.83
N VAL A 102 -1.12 -48.16 5.43
CA VAL A 102 -1.33 -46.73 5.18
C VAL A 102 -0.26 -45.89 5.87
N ALA A 103 0.15 -46.25 7.10
CA ALA A 103 1.17 -45.54 7.85
C ALA A 103 2.61 -45.81 7.35
N ASP A 104 2.84 -46.90 6.62
CA ASP A 104 4.15 -47.25 6.11
C ASP A 104 4.72 -46.16 5.17
N GLY A 105 5.79 -45.51 5.61
CA GLY A 105 6.42 -44.40 4.89
C GLY A 105 5.61 -43.09 4.86
N ALA A 106 4.53 -42.96 5.65
CA ALA A 106 3.71 -41.76 5.74
C ALA A 106 4.21 -40.84 6.88
N ASP A 107 4.31 -39.54 6.60
CA ASP A 107 4.75 -38.55 7.59
C ASP A 107 3.58 -37.96 8.39
N HIS A 108 2.36 -38.05 7.87
CA HIS A 108 1.15 -37.43 8.44
C HIS A 108 0.14 -38.43 9.01
N VAL A 109 0.56 -39.68 9.24
CA VAL A 109 -0.27 -40.74 9.85
C VAL A 109 0.45 -41.35 11.04
N VAL A 110 -0.22 -41.45 12.19
CA VAL A 110 0.36 -42.11 13.36
C VAL A 110 0.50 -43.61 13.10
N ALA A 111 1.70 -44.16 13.25
CA ALA A 111 1.96 -45.58 13.02
C ALA A 111 1.41 -46.50 14.12
N VAL A 112 1.02 -47.72 13.71
CA VAL A 112 0.76 -48.87 14.59
C VAL A 112 2.06 -49.64 14.72
N ASP A 113 2.60 -49.70 15.94
CA ASP A 113 3.84 -50.42 16.22
C ASP A 113 3.59 -51.92 16.45
N ASP A 114 2.46 -52.29 17.06
CA ASP A 114 2.14 -53.68 17.41
C ASP A 114 0.63 -53.86 17.66
N ILE A 115 0.15 -55.10 17.59
CA ILE A 115 -1.21 -55.51 17.99
C ILE A 115 -1.17 -56.82 18.77
N PHE A 116 -2.00 -56.94 19.80
CA PHE A 116 -2.12 -58.19 20.55
C PHE A 116 -3.48 -58.31 21.25
N ASP A 117 -3.79 -59.55 21.64
CA ASP A 117 -4.93 -59.86 22.48
C ASP A 117 -4.50 -59.97 23.94
N ALA A 118 -5.29 -59.38 24.83
CA ALA A 118 -5.05 -59.49 26.27
C ALA A 118 -6.36 -59.57 27.05
N VAL A 119 -6.33 -60.28 28.17
CA VAL A 119 -7.38 -60.19 29.18
C VAL A 119 -7.00 -59.04 30.12
N ILE A 120 -7.79 -57.98 30.15
CA ILE A 120 -7.49 -56.75 30.89
C ILE A 120 -8.42 -56.64 32.09
N ASP A 121 -7.85 -56.36 33.26
CA ASP A 121 -8.60 -56.14 34.49
C ASP A 121 -8.92 -54.66 34.72
N PHE A 122 -10.20 -54.31 34.60
CA PHE A 122 -10.73 -52.98 34.89
C PHE A 122 -11.27 -52.93 36.32
N ALA A 123 -10.36 -52.97 37.30
CA ALA A 123 -10.67 -52.94 38.73
C ALA A 123 -11.67 -54.02 39.20
N GLY A 124 -11.37 -55.28 38.91
CA GLY A 124 -12.19 -56.45 39.30
C GLY A 124 -13.13 -56.97 38.21
N LEU A 125 -13.07 -56.41 36.99
CA LEU A 125 -13.74 -56.93 35.81
C LEU A 125 -12.71 -57.28 34.73
N SER A 126 -12.47 -58.57 34.54
CA SER A 126 -11.59 -59.07 33.48
C SER A 126 -12.34 -59.24 32.16
N LEU A 127 -11.89 -58.56 31.11
CA LEU A 127 -12.47 -58.63 29.76
C LEU A 127 -11.42 -59.07 28.74
N PRO A 128 -11.75 -59.99 27.80
CA PRO A 128 -10.91 -60.22 26.64
C PRO A 128 -10.99 -59.01 25.71
N CYS A 129 -9.82 -58.44 25.40
CA CYS A 129 -9.69 -57.23 24.61
C CYS A 129 -8.64 -57.38 23.51
N HIS A 130 -8.92 -56.73 22.39
CA HIS A 130 -7.96 -56.44 21.34
C HIS A 130 -7.24 -55.12 21.67
N VAL A 131 -5.91 -55.11 21.58
CA VAL A 131 -5.08 -53.95 21.90
C VAL A 131 -4.24 -53.57 20.69
N ALA A 132 -4.38 -52.33 20.23
CA ALA A 132 -3.49 -51.73 19.24
C ALA A 132 -2.50 -50.78 19.94
N VAL A 133 -1.21 -50.95 19.64
CA VAL A 133 -0.11 -50.12 20.17
C VAL A 133 0.24 -49.07 19.12
N LEU A 134 -0.06 -47.81 19.43
CA LEU A 134 0.17 -46.65 18.56
C LEU A 134 1.34 -45.81 19.08
N GLN A 135 2.04 -45.14 18.16
CA GLN A 135 3.02 -44.12 18.55
C GLN A 135 2.34 -42.94 19.26
N PHE A 136 3.00 -42.42 20.29
CA PHE A 136 2.51 -41.24 21.00
C PHE A 136 2.96 -39.96 20.27
N ALA A 137 2.00 -39.21 19.74
CA ALA A 137 2.22 -37.88 19.19
C ALA A 137 2.00 -36.85 20.31
N ASP A 138 3.05 -36.12 20.68
CA ASP A 138 3.01 -35.12 21.75
C ASP A 138 2.37 -33.82 21.26
N GLY A 139 1.09 -33.60 21.56
CA GLY A 139 0.35 -32.45 21.04
C GLY A 139 -1.12 -32.38 21.46
N ASP A 140 -1.79 -31.29 21.07
CA ASP A 140 -3.23 -31.11 21.25
C ASP A 140 -4.00 -31.44 19.95
N THR A 141 -5.28 -31.81 20.09
CA THR A 141 -6.14 -32.02 18.92
C THR A 141 -6.43 -30.70 18.21
N LEU A 142 -6.62 -30.75 16.88
CA LEU A 142 -6.98 -29.58 16.07
C LEU A 142 -8.25 -28.90 16.62
N SER A 143 -9.20 -29.68 17.14
CA SER A 143 -10.41 -29.16 17.80
C SER A 143 -10.14 -28.12 18.89
N LYS A 144 -9.06 -28.25 19.68
CA LYS A 144 -8.69 -27.27 20.71
C LYS A 144 -8.26 -25.91 20.14
N TYR A 145 -7.58 -25.91 18.99
CA TYR A 145 -7.24 -24.68 18.26
C TYR A 145 -8.50 -24.05 17.66
N LEU A 146 -9.37 -24.84 17.02
CA LEU A 146 -10.60 -24.35 16.39
C LEU A 146 -11.63 -23.83 17.42
N SER A 147 -11.65 -24.39 18.63
CA SER A 147 -12.49 -23.93 19.76
C SER A 147 -11.90 -22.75 20.53
N GLY A 148 -10.65 -22.36 20.25
CA GLY A 148 -9.97 -21.24 20.92
C GLY A 148 -9.46 -21.59 22.32
N ALA A 149 -9.55 -22.85 22.74
CA ALA A 149 -8.92 -23.32 23.97
C ALA A 149 -7.38 -23.24 23.90
N ARG A 150 -6.83 -23.28 22.69
CA ARG A 150 -5.43 -22.98 22.39
C ARG A 150 -5.36 -21.82 21.38
N PRO A 151 -4.48 -20.82 21.58
CA PRO A 151 -4.28 -19.78 20.59
C PRO A 151 -3.76 -20.38 19.28
N LEU A 152 -4.12 -19.74 18.17
CA LEU A 152 -3.70 -20.12 16.83
C LEU A 152 -3.07 -18.91 16.15
N THR A 153 -1.82 -19.02 15.75
CA THR A 153 -1.10 -17.99 14.98
C THR A 153 -1.23 -18.23 13.47
N ALA A 154 -1.00 -17.20 12.65
CA ALA A 154 -0.95 -17.37 11.19
C ALA A 154 0.06 -18.42 10.71
N ALA A 155 1.23 -18.52 11.36
CA ALA A 155 2.26 -19.49 11.02
C ALA A 155 1.78 -20.93 11.28
N GLU A 156 1.19 -21.17 12.46
CA GLU A 156 0.61 -22.46 12.81
C GLU A 156 -0.55 -22.81 11.88
N ALA A 157 -1.48 -21.88 11.62
CA ALA A 157 -2.62 -22.10 10.75
C ALA A 157 -2.21 -22.44 9.30
N ALA A 158 -1.25 -21.70 8.74
CA ALA A 158 -0.73 -21.95 7.40
C ALA A 158 0.00 -23.30 7.33
N GLN A 159 0.82 -23.63 8.34
CA GLN A 159 1.52 -24.92 8.38
C GLN A 159 0.55 -26.10 8.55
N ILE A 160 -0.45 -25.98 9.43
CA ILE A 160 -1.49 -27.00 9.60
C ILE A 160 -2.24 -27.18 8.28
N ALA A 161 -2.63 -26.11 7.60
CA ALA A 161 -3.30 -26.20 6.30
C ALA A 161 -2.44 -26.93 5.25
N CYS A 162 -1.13 -26.62 5.16
CA CYS A 162 -0.21 -27.36 4.30
C CYS A 162 -0.14 -28.85 4.66
N ASP A 163 -0.05 -29.17 5.95
CA ASP A 163 0.02 -30.56 6.43
C ASP A 163 -1.28 -31.33 6.12
N LEU A 164 -2.45 -30.70 6.17
CA LEU A 164 -3.73 -31.33 5.79
C LEU A 164 -3.78 -31.72 4.31
N PHE A 165 -3.24 -30.90 3.41
CA PHE A 165 -3.18 -31.23 1.99
C PHE A 165 -2.16 -32.35 1.70
N ARG A 166 -1.00 -32.37 2.38
CA ARG A 166 -0.03 -33.46 2.29
C ARG A 166 -0.60 -34.77 2.82
N MET A 167 -1.29 -34.73 3.94
CA MET A 167 -1.99 -35.87 4.52
C MET A 167 -3.00 -36.48 3.54
N LYS A 168 -3.76 -35.63 2.82
CA LYS A 168 -4.66 -36.10 1.76
C LYS A 168 -3.90 -36.77 0.61
N GLU A 169 -2.80 -36.18 0.15
CA GLU A 169 -1.96 -36.74 -0.91
C GLU A 169 -1.37 -38.10 -0.51
N GLU A 170 -0.94 -38.26 0.75
CA GLU A 170 -0.51 -39.55 1.30
C GLU A 170 -1.62 -40.61 1.21
N PHE A 171 -2.85 -40.27 1.61
CA PHE A 171 -4.00 -41.18 1.49
C PHE A 171 -4.30 -41.54 0.02
N GLU A 172 -4.27 -40.56 -0.90
CA GLU A 172 -4.49 -40.77 -2.33
C GLU A 172 -3.42 -41.67 -2.96
N ASN A 173 -2.14 -41.48 -2.62
CA ASN A 173 -1.03 -42.31 -3.08
C ASN A 173 -1.16 -43.77 -2.59
N LYS A 174 -1.78 -43.97 -1.43
CA LYS A 174 -2.10 -45.28 -0.85
C LYS A 174 -3.46 -45.82 -1.32
N LEU A 175 -4.15 -45.12 -2.23
CA LEU A 175 -5.47 -45.48 -2.77
C LEU A 175 -6.54 -45.69 -1.68
N VAL A 176 -6.49 -44.90 -0.62
CA VAL A 176 -7.45 -44.93 0.50
C VAL A 176 -8.02 -43.54 0.77
N ASN A 177 -9.19 -43.49 1.41
CA ASN A 177 -9.77 -42.30 2.02
C ASN A 177 -9.89 -42.55 3.53
N HIS A 178 -9.68 -41.53 4.36
CA HIS A 178 -9.87 -41.61 5.81
C HIS A 178 -11.35 -41.78 6.18
N ASN A 179 -12.24 -41.10 5.45
CA ASN A 179 -13.70 -41.12 5.61
C ASN A 179 -14.25 -40.63 6.97
N ASP A 180 -13.40 -40.10 7.86
CA ASP A 180 -13.80 -39.57 9.18
C ASP A 180 -12.80 -38.52 9.72
N LEU A 181 -12.34 -37.65 8.82
CA LEU A 181 -11.27 -36.69 9.08
C LEU A 181 -11.76 -35.44 9.85
N HIS A 182 -12.53 -35.61 10.93
CA HIS A 182 -12.97 -34.50 11.77
C HIS A 182 -11.84 -33.97 12.68
N ALA A 183 -11.96 -32.75 13.21
CA ALA A 183 -10.87 -32.06 13.91
C ALA A 183 -10.35 -32.77 15.18
N SER A 184 -11.13 -33.66 15.81
CA SER A 184 -10.66 -34.47 16.94
C SER A 184 -9.78 -35.68 16.55
N ASN A 185 -9.77 -36.05 15.27
CA ASN A 185 -8.94 -37.14 14.71
C ASN A 185 -7.62 -36.62 14.12
N ILE A 186 -7.26 -35.38 14.44
CA ILE A 186 -6.03 -34.74 13.97
C ILE A 186 -5.31 -34.17 15.19
N ILE A 187 -4.06 -34.58 15.40
CA ILE A 187 -3.18 -34.06 16.46
C ILE A 187 -2.20 -33.08 15.81
N VAL A 188 -2.01 -31.91 16.43
CA VAL A 188 -0.92 -30.98 16.11
C VAL A 188 0.26 -31.32 17.03
N GLU A 189 1.14 -32.19 16.55
CA GLU A 189 2.33 -32.68 17.23
C GLU A 189 3.38 -31.57 17.37
N SER A 190 4.02 -31.48 18.53
CA SER A 190 5.13 -30.58 18.84
C SER A 190 6.47 -31.29 18.63
N LEU A 191 7.33 -30.72 17.78
CA LEU A 191 8.62 -31.29 17.39
C LEU A 191 9.77 -30.71 18.22
N PRO A 192 10.61 -31.54 18.86
CA PRO A 192 11.77 -31.07 19.60
C PRO A 192 12.83 -30.45 18.66
N PRO A 193 13.74 -29.58 19.15
CA PRO A 193 14.70 -28.84 18.32
C PRO A 193 15.48 -29.68 17.29
N GLY A 194 15.90 -30.90 17.64
CA GLY A 194 16.65 -31.80 16.75
C GLY A 194 15.80 -32.55 15.70
N ARG A 195 14.47 -32.39 15.70
CA ARG A 195 13.53 -32.97 14.72
C ARG A 195 12.69 -31.91 14.00
N ARG A 196 13.08 -30.64 14.11
CA ARG A 196 12.38 -29.54 13.43
C ARG A 196 12.52 -29.67 11.92
N ARG A 197 11.46 -29.27 11.21
CA ARG A 197 11.38 -29.37 9.74
C ARG A 197 11.99 -28.13 9.08
N ALA A 198 13.06 -28.29 8.32
CA ALA A 198 13.77 -27.16 7.70
C ALA A 198 12.90 -26.39 6.69
N ASP A 199 12.12 -27.11 5.87
CA ASP A 199 11.30 -26.51 4.80
C ASP A 199 9.86 -26.20 5.23
N ALA A 200 9.60 -26.09 6.53
CA ALA A 200 8.26 -25.81 7.08
C ALA A 200 8.09 -24.33 7.43
N ILE A 201 6.87 -23.82 7.25
CA ILE A 201 6.43 -22.49 7.70
C ILE A 201 6.58 -22.35 9.22
N GLU A 202 6.16 -23.39 9.96
CA GLU A 202 6.39 -23.54 11.40
C GLU A 202 7.16 -24.85 11.65
N PRO A 203 8.49 -24.78 11.84
CA PRO A 203 9.35 -25.95 12.00
C PRO A 203 9.06 -26.82 13.23
N ALA A 204 8.42 -26.25 14.26
CA ALA A 204 8.21 -26.90 15.54
C ALA A 204 6.90 -27.67 15.66
N ILE A 205 6.03 -27.69 14.63
CA ILE A 205 4.77 -28.45 14.68
C ILE A 205 4.63 -29.41 13.50
N ARG A 206 3.70 -30.36 13.58
CA ARG A 206 3.21 -31.19 12.47
C ARG A 206 1.78 -31.67 12.72
N ALA A 207 0.88 -31.57 11.73
CA ALA A 207 -0.44 -32.20 11.83
C ALA A 207 -0.39 -33.67 11.40
N VAL A 208 -0.94 -34.57 12.23
CA VAL A 208 -0.99 -36.02 11.98
C VAL A 208 -2.40 -36.57 12.20
N ALA A 209 -2.82 -37.49 11.35
CA ALA A 209 -4.08 -38.21 11.47
C ALA A 209 -3.97 -39.35 12.48
N ILE A 210 -5.05 -39.53 13.23
CA ILE A 210 -5.28 -40.66 14.14
C ILE A 210 -6.64 -41.32 13.81
N ASP A 211 -6.83 -42.55 14.29
CA ASP A 211 -8.07 -43.31 14.15
C ASP A 211 -8.49 -43.66 12.71
N LEU A 212 -7.73 -44.57 12.08
CA LEU A 212 -7.96 -45.03 10.71
C LEU A 212 -9.03 -46.14 10.59
N GLY A 213 -9.87 -46.35 11.60
CA GLY A 213 -10.88 -47.44 11.61
C GLY A 213 -11.96 -47.31 10.53
N SER A 214 -12.11 -46.13 9.92
CA SER A 214 -13.01 -45.85 8.79
C SER A 214 -12.31 -45.82 7.43
N ALA A 215 -10.99 -46.03 7.39
CA ALA A 215 -10.21 -45.91 6.17
C ALA A 215 -10.55 -47.03 5.16
N ALA A 216 -10.87 -46.63 3.93
CA ALA A 216 -11.29 -47.55 2.86
C ALA A 216 -11.00 -46.98 1.47
N GLY A 217 -10.95 -47.85 0.45
CA GLY A 217 -10.77 -47.43 -0.95
C GLY A 217 -11.95 -46.64 -1.51
N ASP A 218 -13.17 -46.98 -1.08
CA ASP A 218 -14.38 -46.27 -1.50
C ASP A 218 -14.55 -44.94 -0.74
N ARG A 219 -14.90 -43.89 -1.48
CA ARG A 219 -15.18 -42.55 -0.95
C ARG A 219 -16.61 -42.49 -0.39
N ARG A 220 -16.78 -42.17 0.90
CA ARG A 220 -18.10 -42.02 1.53
C ARG A 220 -18.70 -40.60 1.39
N SER A 221 -18.73 -40.02 0.19
CA SER A 221 -19.36 -38.70 -0.04
C SER A 221 -20.76 -38.84 -0.64
N GLY A 222 -21.79 -38.38 0.08
CA GLY A 222 -23.21 -38.53 -0.28
C GLY A 222 -24.06 -39.02 0.91
N ASP A 223 -25.38 -38.84 0.87
CA ASP A 223 -26.34 -39.31 1.89
C ASP A 223 -26.02 -38.93 3.36
N GLY A 224 -25.58 -37.68 3.57
CA GLY A 224 -25.29 -37.13 4.92
C GLY A 224 -23.84 -37.29 5.40
N TYR A 225 -22.96 -37.92 4.62
CA TYR A 225 -21.54 -38.08 4.95
C TYR A 225 -20.65 -37.04 4.24
N THR A 226 -19.69 -36.47 4.98
CA THR A 226 -18.74 -35.44 4.51
C THR A 226 -17.42 -36.11 4.12
N GLY A 227 -16.98 -35.95 2.87
CA GLY A 227 -15.68 -36.52 2.42
C GLY A 227 -14.47 -35.73 2.92
N ASP A 228 -13.27 -36.34 2.89
CA ASP A 228 -12.05 -35.79 3.48
C ASP A 228 -11.69 -34.38 2.98
N LEU A 229 -11.83 -34.12 1.68
CA LEU A 229 -11.58 -32.78 1.12
C LEU A 229 -12.52 -31.71 1.68
N HIS A 230 -13.79 -32.07 1.94
CA HIS A 230 -14.76 -31.14 2.54
C HIS A 230 -14.48 -30.92 4.03
N TRP A 231 -13.99 -31.94 4.73
CA TRP A 231 -13.48 -31.78 6.09
C TRP A 231 -12.29 -30.83 6.14
N ILE A 232 -11.32 -30.98 5.23
CA ILE A 232 -10.18 -30.06 5.11
C ILE A 232 -10.67 -28.63 4.86
N GLY A 233 -11.61 -28.44 3.92
CA GLY A 233 -12.23 -27.13 3.68
C GLY A 233 -12.87 -26.51 4.94
N ARG A 234 -13.61 -27.32 5.72
CA ARG A 234 -14.21 -26.86 6.99
C ARG A 234 -13.17 -26.48 8.04
N HIS A 235 -12.09 -27.27 8.18
CA HIS A 235 -11.01 -26.99 9.11
C HIS A 235 -10.28 -25.70 8.75
N ILE A 236 -9.95 -25.52 7.46
CA ILE A 236 -9.31 -24.31 6.94
C ILE A 236 -10.21 -23.08 7.17
N ASN A 237 -11.53 -23.20 6.93
CA ASN A 237 -12.47 -22.11 7.20
C ASN A 237 -12.50 -21.74 8.69
N ALA A 238 -12.56 -22.73 9.58
CA ALA A 238 -12.57 -22.49 11.02
C ALA A 238 -11.26 -21.86 11.52
N MET A 239 -10.11 -22.22 10.94
CA MET A 239 -8.83 -21.54 11.22
C MET A 239 -8.83 -20.09 10.73
N ALA A 240 -9.36 -19.83 9.53
CA ALA A 240 -9.49 -18.49 8.99
C ALA A 240 -10.36 -17.60 9.88
N ASP A 241 -11.53 -18.09 10.31
CA ASP A 241 -12.42 -17.38 11.23
C ASP A 241 -11.73 -17.03 12.55
N ARG A 242 -10.85 -17.91 13.05
CA ARG A 242 -10.07 -17.65 14.27
C ARG A 242 -9.05 -16.54 14.11
N LEU A 243 -8.33 -16.52 12.99
CA LEU A 243 -7.38 -15.44 12.69
C LEU A 243 -8.08 -14.09 12.50
N LEU A 244 -9.28 -14.10 11.91
CA LEU A 244 -10.07 -12.90 11.62
C LEU A 244 -10.97 -12.43 12.76
N ALA A 245 -11.10 -13.22 13.84
CA ALA A 245 -12.06 -12.96 14.93
C ALA A 245 -11.89 -11.60 15.62
N ARG A 246 -10.67 -11.05 15.66
CA ARG A 246 -10.38 -9.75 16.30
C ARG A 246 -10.64 -8.54 15.38
N GLY A 247 -11.09 -8.76 14.14
CA GLY A 247 -11.43 -7.71 13.19
C GLY A 247 -10.25 -6.74 12.97
N ASP A 248 -10.49 -5.44 13.17
CA ASP A 248 -9.47 -4.40 13.00
C ASP A 248 -8.27 -4.57 13.94
N ALA A 249 -8.46 -5.20 15.12
CA ALA A 249 -7.40 -5.45 16.10
C ALA A 249 -6.61 -6.75 15.84
N ALA A 250 -6.94 -7.52 14.80
CA ALA A 250 -6.14 -8.66 14.39
C ALA A 250 -4.80 -8.19 13.78
N PRO A 251 -3.68 -8.90 14.04
CA PRO A 251 -2.41 -8.64 13.35
C PRO A 251 -2.56 -8.66 11.82
N ASP A 252 -1.81 -7.83 11.10
CA ASP A 252 -1.85 -7.77 9.62
C ASP A 252 -1.59 -9.14 8.97
N LEU A 253 -0.62 -9.88 9.52
CA LEU A 253 -0.30 -11.23 9.05
C LEU A 253 -1.48 -12.20 9.24
N ASP A 254 -2.14 -12.16 10.40
CA ASP A 254 -3.32 -12.99 10.69
C ASP A 254 -4.46 -12.65 9.73
N LYS A 255 -4.69 -11.36 9.43
CA LYS A 255 -5.71 -10.90 8.47
C LYS A 255 -5.47 -11.47 7.08
N ARG A 256 -4.26 -11.31 6.54
CA ARG A 256 -3.92 -11.72 5.17
C ARG A 256 -3.93 -13.24 5.00
N ILE A 257 -3.40 -13.97 5.98
CA ILE A 257 -3.43 -15.43 5.95
C ILE A 257 -4.83 -15.97 6.19
N GLY A 258 -5.59 -15.38 7.11
CA GLY A 258 -7.00 -15.70 7.32
C GLY A 258 -7.81 -15.54 6.03
N LEU A 259 -7.70 -14.41 5.33
CA LEU A 259 -8.41 -14.18 4.07
C LEU A 259 -8.01 -15.17 2.96
N LYS A 260 -6.71 -15.48 2.81
CA LYS A 260 -6.27 -16.47 1.82
C LYS A 260 -6.80 -17.86 2.14
N LEU A 261 -6.75 -18.28 3.40
CA LEU A 261 -7.30 -19.56 3.85
C LEU A 261 -8.81 -19.62 3.63
N HIS A 262 -9.52 -18.53 3.89
CA HIS A 262 -10.96 -18.42 3.63
C HIS A 262 -11.27 -18.62 2.14
N GLY A 263 -10.53 -17.96 1.23
CA GLY A 263 -10.70 -18.13 -0.22
C GLY A 263 -10.43 -19.57 -0.69
N ILE A 264 -9.41 -20.24 -0.13
CA ILE A 264 -9.15 -21.66 -0.40
C ILE A 264 -10.32 -22.53 0.07
N ALA A 265 -10.81 -22.32 1.29
CA ALA A 265 -11.92 -23.09 1.85
C ALA A 265 -13.21 -22.94 1.01
N GLN A 266 -13.50 -21.74 0.53
CA GLN A 266 -14.64 -21.49 -0.36
C GLN A 266 -14.48 -22.18 -1.72
N GLY A 267 -13.27 -22.12 -2.31
CA GLY A 267 -12.97 -22.84 -3.56
C GLY A 267 -13.18 -24.35 -3.42
N LEU A 268 -12.81 -24.92 -2.27
CA LEU A 268 -13.05 -26.34 -1.96
C LEU A 268 -14.54 -26.67 -1.74
N ALA A 269 -15.32 -25.75 -1.18
CA ALA A 269 -16.75 -25.94 -0.98
C ALA A 269 -17.56 -25.87 -2.29
N ALA A 270 -17.11 -25.04 -3.25
CA ALA A 270 -17.76 -24.86 -4.55
C ALA A 270 -17.43 -25.97 -5.58
N ALA A 271 -16.42 -26.80 -5.30
CA ALA A 271 -15.98 -27.92 -6.12
C ALA A 271 -17.08 -29.00 -6.25
N THR A 272 -18.00 -28.77 -7.18
CA THR A 272 -19.03 -29.71 -7.62
C THR A 272 -18.40 -30.90 -8.35
N VAL A 273 -19.15 -32.00 -8.48
CA VAL A 273 -18.75 -33.31 -9.06
C VAL A 273 -18.07 -33.23 -10.44
N HIS A 274 -18.14 -32.10 -11.14
CA HIS A 274 -17.55 -31.87 -12.47
C HIS A 274 -16.38 -30.87 -12.51
N GLN A 275 -15.97 -30.29 -11.38
CA GLN A 275 -14.78 -29.44 -11.30
C GLN A 275 -13.55 -30.28 -10.93
N ARG A 276 -12.42 -29.99 -11.59
CA ARG A 276 -11.16 -30.67 -11.30
C ARG A 276 -10.67 -30.25 -9.91
N THR A 277 -10.47 -31.22 -9.02
CA THR A 277 -9.87 -30.97 -7.69
C THR A 277 -8.52 -30.30 -7.87
N PRO A 278 -8.22 -29.18 -7.15
CA PRO A 278 -6.92 -28.55 -7.22
C PRO A 278 -5.82 -29.49 -6.71
N SER A 279 -4.63 -29.39 -7.30
CA SER A 279 -3.45 -30.14 -6.85
C SER A 279 -3.07 -29.72 -5.45
N ALA A 280 -2.77 -30.68 -4.57
CA ALA A 280 -2.25 -30.39 -3.23
C ALA A 280 -0.98 -29.54 -3.30
N ALA A 281 -0.08 -29.85 -4.25
CA ALA A 281 1.15 -29.11 -4.46
C ALA A 281 0.91 -27.64 -4.83
N ASP A 282 -0.06 -27.36 -5.71
CA ASP A 282 -0.39 -25.99 -6.13
C ASP A 282 -0.97 -25.19 -4.95
N VAL A 283 -1.90 -25.77 -4.19
CA VAL A 283 -2.49 -25.09 -3.03
C VAL A 283 -1.46 -24.88 -1.92
N ILE A 284 -0.58 -25.85 -1.67
CA ILE A 284 0.54 -25.70 -0.73
C ILE A 284 1.48 -24.60 -1.19
N ALA A 285 1.82 -24.55 -2.48
CA ALA A 285 2.64 -23.50 -3.05
C ALA A 285 1.98 -22.12 -2.89
N GLU A 286 0.68 -22.00 -3.12
CA GLU A 286 -0.07 -20.75 -2.92
C GLU A 286 -0.14 -20.31 -1.44
N ILE A 287 -0.36 -21.23 -0.50
CA ILE A 287 -0.35 -20.93 0.94
C ILE A 287 1.04 -20.49 1.37
N ARG A 288 2.07 -21.22 0.93
CA ARG A 288 3.47 -20.88 1.20
C ARG A 288 3.81 -19.54 0.60
N GLU A 289 3.52 -19.32 -0.67
CA GLU A 289 3.77 -18.04 -1.34
C GLU A 289 3.03 -16.89 -0.63
N GLN A 290 1.77 -17.06 -0.23
CA GLN A 290 1.06 -16.01 0.50
C GLN A 290 1.66 -15.76 1.88
N TYR A 291 1.93 -16.82 2.64
CA TYR A 291 2.59 -16.73 3.94
C TYR A 291 3.94 -16.08 3.77
N HIS A 292 4.74 -16.48 2.80
CA HIS A 292 6.07 -15.96 2.59
C HIS A 292 6.05 -14.52 2.04
N ARG A 293 5.18 -14.18 1.10
CA ARG A 293 4.96 -12.80 0.65
C ARG A 293 4.56 -11.86 1.79
N THR A 294 3.81 -12.37 2.77
CA THR A 294 3.30 -11.59 3.91
C THR A 294 4.20 -11.66 5.16
N ALA A 295 4.89 -12.77 5.35
CA ALA A 295 5.57 -13.16 6.59
C ALA A 295 7.05 -13.47 6.38
N GLU A 296 7.53 -13.77 5.16
CA GLU A 296 8.98 -13.77 4.96
C GLU A 296 9.50 -12.41 5.36
N ALA A 297 10.70 -12.46 5.95
CA ALA A 297 11.55 -11.31 5.89
C ALA A 297 11.57 -10.79 4.48
N TRP A 298 11.44 -9.48 4.30
CA TRP A 298 11.51 -8.82 3.01
C TRP A 298 12.72 -9.37 2.22
N ARG A 299 12.51 -10.37 1.34
CA ARG A 299 13.48 -11.03 0.43
C ARG A 299 13.17 -10.85 -1.07
N PRO A 300 12.58 -9.71 -1.50
CA PRO A 300 12.15 -9.51 -2.89
C PRO A 300 13.30 -9.46 -3.93
N TRP A 301 14.57 -9.42 -3.50
CA TRP A 301 15.75 -9.52 -4.38
C TRP A 301 15.87 -10.86 -5.12
N ARG A 302 15.11 -11.88 -4.70
CA ARG A 302 15.01 -13.15 -5.43
C ARG A 302 14.21 -13.05 -6.73
N ASN A 303 13.41 -11.99 -6.92
CA ASN A 303 12.62 -11.79 -8.12
C ASN A 303 13.44 -11.13 -9.24
N GLN A 304 13.23 -11.58 -10.48
CA GLN A 304 13.87 -10.96 -11.64
C GLN A 304 13.42 -9.51 -11.83
N THR A 305 14.37 -8.66 -12.23
CA THR A 305 14.12 -7.25 -12.52
C THR A 305 13.38 -7.10 -13.85
N ILE A 306 12.10 -6.74 -13.81
CA ILE A 306 11.31 -6.43 -15.01
C ILE A 306 10.49 -5.18 -14.73
N LEU A 307 10.60 -4.18 -15.61
CA LEU A 307 9.72 -3.01 -15.61
C LEU A 307 8.42 -3.35 -16.37
N ARG A 308 7.28 -3.15 -15.73
CA ARG A 308 5.92 -3.21 -16.27
C ARG A 308 5.61 -2.04 -17.19
N THR A 309 6.13 -0.85 -16.89
CA THR A 309 6.06 0.34 -17.74
C THR A 309 7.42 1.03 -17.83
N PHE A 310 7.67 1.77 -18.91
CA PHE A 310 8.97 2.41 -19.11
C PHE A 310 9.31 3.42 -18.00
N ALA A 311 8.31 4.07 -17.40
CA ALA A 311 8.43 5.04 -16.31
C ALA A 311 8.15 4.45 -14.92
N GLU A 312 8.04 3.12 -14.79
CA GLU A 312 7.88 2.48 -13.48
C GLU A 312 9.04 2.86 -12.55
N SER A 313 8.73 3.21 -11.30
CA SER A 313 9.73 3.69 -10.34
C SER A 313 10.49 4.95 -10.84
N TYR A 314 9.83 5.86 -11.58
CA TYR A 314 10.41 7.18 -11.87
C TYR A 314 10.73 7.94 -10.57
N ASN A 315 9.91 7.74 -9.54
CA ASN A 315 10.27 8.05 -8.16
C ASN A 315 11.16 6.93 -7.64
N ALA A 316 12.41 7.27 -7.34
CA ALA A 316 13.38 6.30 -6.85
C ALA A 316 13.08 5.81 -5.42
N GLN A 317 12.13 6.39 -4.69
CA GLN A 317 11.71 5.89 -3.37
C GLN A 317 10.91 4.58 -3.45
N THR A 318 10.22 4.35 -4.58
CA THR A 318 9.50 3.10 -4.86
C THR A 318 10.37 2.11 -5.63
N LEU A 319 11.58 2.54 -6.05
CA LEU A 319 12.54 1.69 -6.72
C LEU A 319 13.22 0.77 -5.71
N ASN A 320 13.11 -0.53 -5.97
CA ASN A 320 13.83 -1.52 -5.20
C ASN A 320 15.34 -1.42 -5.41
N ALA A 321 16.11 -1.48 -4.32
CA ALA A 321 17.55 -1.24 -4.35
C ALA A 321 18.34 -2.23 -5.24
N TRP A 322 17.92 -3.50 -5.31
CA TRP A 322 18.57 -4.50 -6.18
C TRP A 322 18.36 -4.27 -7.68
N TYR A 323 17.46 -3.38 -8.08
CA TYR A 323 17.30 -2.96 -9.48
C TYR A 323 18.26 -1.82 -9.86
N VAL A 324 18.71 -1.06 -8.86
CA VAL A 324 19.52 0.15 -9.06
C VAL A 324 20.82 -0.10 -9.83
N PRO A 325 21.59 -1.18 -9.60
CA PRO A 325 22.83 -1.40 -10.35
C PRO A 325 22.66 -1.46 -11.87
N GLN A 326 21.49 -1.90 -12.36
CA GLN A 326 21.18 -2.00 -13.78
C GLN A 326 20.61 -0.68 -14.35
N LEU A 327 20.18 0.24 -13.49
CA LEU A 327 19.49 1.50 -13.85
C LEU A 327 20.35 2.75 -13.64
N ILE A 328 21.25 2.73 -12.67
CA ILE A 328 22.07 3.89 -12.33
C ILE A 328 23.10 4.16 -13.42
N VAL A 329 23.14 5.42 -13.88
CA VAL A 329 24.18 5.89 -14.79
C VAL A 329 25.12 6.80 -14.02
N ASP A 330 26.21 6.20 -13.52
CA ASP A 330 27.32 6.91 -12.88
C ASP A 330 28.52 6.96 -13.84
N PRO A 331 28.81 8.11 -14.47
CA PRO A 331 29.93 8.21 -15.39
C PRO A 331 31.27 7.89 -14.69
N ASP A 332 31.97 6.87 -15.19
CA ASP A 332 33.28 6.41 -14.69
C ASP A 332 33.28 5.95 -13.22
N GLY A 333 32.09 5.68 -12.64
CA GLY A 333 31.95 5.29 -11.23
C GLY A 333 32.34 6.41 -10.24
N ALA A 334 32.38 7.66 -10.70
CA ALA A 334 32.93 8.78 -9.94
C ALA A 334 32.01 9.22 -8.80
N TRP A 335 30.69 9.19 -9.00
CA TRP A 335 29.73 9.64 -8.00
C TRP A 335 29.64 8.65 -6.85
N LEU A 336 29.50 7.35 -7.13
CA LEU A 336 29.42 6.30 -6.11
C LEU A 336 30.65 6.33 -5.20
N LYS A 337 31.85 6.40 -5.79
CA LYS A 337 33.12 6.47 -5.05
C LYS A 337 33.23 7.68 -4.13
N LYS A 338 32.64 8.82 -4.52
CA LYS A 338 32.63 10.04 -3.71
C LYS A 338 31.66 9.91 -2.55
N VAL A 339 30.47 9.36 -2.77
CA VAL A 339 29.41 9.25 -1.76
C VAL A 339 29.71 8.15 -0.73
N SER A 340 30.38 7.07 -1.15
CA SER A 340 30.81 5.96 -0.27
C SER A 340 32.01 6.29 0.63
N SER A 341 32.64 7.46 0.46
CA SER A 341 33.81 7.87 1.27
C SER A 341 33.48 7.89 2.78
N PRO A 342 34.45 7.63 3.68
CA PRO A 342 34.16 7.59 5.12
C PRO A 342 33.68 8.93 5.69
N GLY A 343 32.77 8.85 6.66
CA GLY A 343 32.30 10.01 7.44
C GLY A 343 30.98 10.64 6.96
N PRO A 344 30.42 11.61 7.71
CA PRO A 344 29.10 12.18 7.41
C PRO A 344 29.08 12.92 6.07
N LEU A 345 28.00 12.72 5.30
CA LEU A 345 27.78 13.37 4.00
C LEU A 345 26.34 13.85 3.89
N VAL A 346 26.19 15.09 3.43
CA VAL A 346 24.91 15.64 2.99
C VAL A 346 24.92 15.76 1.47
N MET A 347 24.11 14.94 0.81
CA MET A 347 23.89 14.98 -0.63
C MET A 347 22.74 15.92 -0.95
N THR A 348 22.99 16.87 -1.84
CA THR A 348 22.02 17.89 -2.21
C THR A 348 21.78 17.94 -3.70
N GLY A 349 20.70 18.62 -4.07
CA GLY A 349 20.27 18.74 -5.46
C GLY A 349 18.77 18.88 -5.54
N MET A 350 18.29 19.28 -6.71
CA MET A 350 16.86 19.43 -6.98
C MET A 350 16.13 18.07 -6.97
N ARG A 351 14.81 18.11 -7.00
CA ARG A 351 13.99 16.89 -7.16
C ARG A 351 14.15 16.29 -8.54
N GLY A 352 14.07 14.97 -8.61
CA GLY A 352 14.22 14.23 -9.86
C GLY A 352 15.66 14.11 -10.39
N CYS A 353 16.67 14.67 -9.73
CA CYS A 353 18.07 14.55 -10.17
C CYS A 353 18.75 13.21 -9.80
N GLY A 354 18.01 12.27 -9.21
CA GLY A 354 18.52 10.93 -8.89
C GLY A 354 19.20 10.78 -7.52
N LYS A 355 19.01 11.71 -6.57
CA LYS A 355 19.62 11.63 -5.21
C LYS A 355 19.30 10.31 -4.52
N THR A 356 18.01 9.97 -4.45
CA THR A 356 17.52 8.74 -3.82
C THR A 356 18.08 7.51 -4.53
N MET A 357 18.16 7.51 -5.87
CA MET A 357 18.75 6.40 -6.64
C MET A 357 20.25 6.23 -6.34
N LEU A 358 21.01 7.33 -6.23
CA LEU A 358 22.42 7.30 -5.84
C LEU A 358 22.61 6.92 -4.38
N LEU A 359 21.65 7.21 -3.50
CA LEU A 359 21.67 6.75 -2.13
C LEU A 359 21.38 5.24 -2.06
N HIS A 360 20.37 4.75 -2.78
CA HIS A 360 20.06 3.32 -2.88
C HIS A 360 21.21 2.49 -3.47
N SER A 361 22.04 3.04 -4.36
CA SER A 361 23.18 2.30 -4.90
C SER A 361 24.25 1.97 -3.85
N LEU A 362 24.27 2.66 -2.70
CA LEU A 362 25.08 2.31 -1.53
C LEU A 362 24.42 1.28 -0.61
N GLN A 363 23.13 0.98 -0.79
CA GLN A 363 22.45 0.03 0.07
C GLN A 363 23.02 -1.37 -0.11
N PHE A 364 23.15 -2.14 0.97
CA PHE A 364 23.68 -3.51 0.93
C PHE A 364 22.98 -4.36 -0.13
N HIS A 365 21.65 -4.26 -0.27
CA HIS A 365 20.89 -5.02 -1.27
C HIS A 365 21.24 -4.66 -2.71
N ALA A 366 21.61 -3.41 -3.01
CA ALA A 366 22.07 -3.04 -4.35
C ALA A 366 23.44 -3.65 -4.65
N ARG A 367 24.32 -3.71 -3.64
CA ARG A 367 25.66 -4.27 -3.77
C ARG A 367 25.66 -5.81 -3.79
N ALA A 368 24.74 -6.42 -3.07
CA ALA A 368 24.55 -7.87 -2.99
C ALA A 368 23.72 -8.46 -4.13
N ALA A 369 23.06 -7.63 -4.96
CA ALA A 369 22.28 -8.11 -6.10
C ALA A 369 23.17 -8.80 -7.13
N VAL A 370 22.79 -9.98 -7.60
CA VAL A 370 23.51 -10.71 -8.66
C VAL A 370 23.06 -10.16 -10.03
N LEU A 371 23.99 -9.60 -10.80
CA LEU A 371 23.69 -8.98 -12.08
C LEU A 371 23.59 -10.02 -13.22
N PRO A 372 23.01 -9.65 -14.38
CA PRO A 372 23.00 -10.55 -15.53
C PRO A 372 24.43 -10.97 -15.91
N LYS A 373 24.67 -12.30 -15.92
CA LYS A 373 25.97 -12.95 -16.16
C LYS A 373 26.95 -12.94 -14.97
N GLU A 374 26.51 -12.55 -13.79
CA GLU A 374 27.23 -12.76 -12.52
C GLU A 374 26.69 -14.01 -11.80
N GLU A 375 27.52 -14.58 -10.93
CA GLU A 375 27.16 -15.62 -9.96
C GLU A 375 27.20 -15.06 -8.52
N ASP A 376 26.68 -15.78 -7.53
CA ASP A 376 26.64 -15.34 -6.12
C ASP A 376 28.02 -14.93 -5.57
N VAL A 377 29.09 -15.59 -6.05
CA VAL A 377 30.48 -15.32 -5.65
C VAL A 377 30.95 -13.93 -6.07
N ASP A 378 30.48 -13.43 -7.23
CA ASP A 378 30.82 -12.09 -7.72
C ASP A 378 30.18 -11.02 -6.84
N ALA A 379 28.92 -11.23 -6.46
CA ALA A 379 28.21 -10.36 -5.53
C ALA A 379 28.87 -10.36 -4.14
N LEU A 380 29.28 -11.54 -3.64
CA LEU A 380 29.98 -11.69 -2.36
C LEU A 380 31.34 -10.95 -2.35
N THR A 381 32.08 -11.05 -3.46
CA THR A 381 33.35 -10.33 -3.64
C THR A 381 33.12 -8.82 -3.60
N ARG A 382 32.12 -8.33 -4.35
CA ARG A 382 31.75 -6.91 -4.38
C ARG A 382 31.41 -6.33 -3.01
N VAL A 383 30.54 -6.99 -2.24
CA VAL A 383 30.18 -6.51 -0.89
C VAL A 383 31.33 -6.57 0.12
N THR A 384 32.31 -7.45 -0.11
CA THR A 384 33.51 -7.55 0.72
C THR A 384 34.49 -6.42 0.38
N GLU A 385 34.69 -6.11 -0.90
CA GLU A 385 35.61 -5.08 -1.37
C GLU A 385 35.11 -3.64 -1.15
N ASP A 386 33.79 -3.43 -1.09
CA ASP A 386 33.19 -2.12 -0.87
C ASP A 386 33.68 -1.46 0.44
N GLY A 387 33.95 -2.26 1.48
CA GLY A 387 34.43 -1.76 2.78
C GLY A 387 33.36 -1.04 3.61
N TYR A 388 32.08 -1.16 3.25
CA TYR A 388 30.95 -0.60 3.99
C TYR A 388 29.69 -1.46 3.89
N VAL A 389 28.73 -1.23 4.80
CA VAL A 389 27.37 -1.82 4.75
C VAL A 389 26.36 -0.68 4.82
N GLY A 390 25.65 -0.42 3.73
CA GLY A 390 24.63 0.62 3.67
C GLY A 390 23.24 0.14 4.05
N LEU A 391 22.60 0.83 4.99
CA LEU A 391 21.23 0.55 5.44
C LEU A 391 20.35 1.76 5.13
N PHE A 392 19.21 1.56 4.45
CA PHE A 392 18.39 2.65 3.91
C PHE A 392 17.09 2.87 4.67
N VAL A 393 16.80 4.13 5.02
CA VAL A 393 15.52 4.58 5.59
C VAL A 393 15.09 5.87 4.90
N SER A 394 13.78 6.00 4.59
CA SER A 394 13.19 7.26 4.11
C SER A 394 12.70 8.11 5.28
N ALA A 395 12.94 9.42 5.24
CA ALA A 395 12.44 10.37 6.22
C ALA A 395 10.90 10.46 6.24
N GLN A 396 10.21 10.04 5.17
CA GLN A 396 8.75 9.91 5.17
C GLN A 396 8.25 8.98 6.30
N ARG A 397 9.06 8.02 6.74
CA ARG A 397 8.73 7.12 7.86
C ARG A 397 8.74 7.81 9.22
N LEU A 398 9.22 9.05 9.29
CA LEU A 398 9.23 9.86 10.51
C LEU A 398 7.93 10.65 10.70
N ILE A 399 7.09 10.73 9.67
CA ILE A 399 5.78 11.38 9.74
C ILE A 399 4.88 10.55 10.68
N PRO A 400 4.25 11.15 11.69
CA PRO A 400 3.30 10.43 12.54
C PRO A 400 2.15 9.85 11.69
N VAL A 401 1.80 8.59 11.96
CA VAL A 401 0.74 7.86 11.25
C VAL A 401 -0.64 8.51 11.48
N ASP A 402 -0.82 9.13 12.64
CA ASP A 402 -2.01 9.93 12.98
C ASP A 402 -1.70 11.43 12.85
N PRO A 403 -2.31 12.15 11.88
CA PRO A 403 -2.21 13.60 11.75
C PRO A 403 -2.84 14.38 12.92
N ARG A 404 -3.65 13.73 13.77
CA ARG A 404 -4.26 14.31 14.98
C ARG A 404 -3.39 14.16 16.22
N ALA A 405 -2.37 13.31 16.19
CA ALA A 405 -1.47 13.13 17.32
C ALA A 405 -0.56 14.35 17.51
N ASP A 406 -0.18 14.62 18.76
CA ASP A 406 0.89 15.56 19.06
C ASP A 406 2.13 15.21 18.23
N ARG A 407 2.77 16.24 17.67
CA ARG A 407 3.91 16.04 16.78
C ARG A 407 5.03 15.35 17.58
N PRO A 408 5.60 14.23 17.12
CA PRO A 408 6.52 13.42 17.91
C PRO A 408 7.76 14.22 18.31
N SER A 409 8.28 14.02 19.52
CA SER A 409 9.52 14.65 19.96
C SER A 409 10.73 14.18 19.15
N THR A 410 11.82 14.95 19.15
CA THR A 410 13.06 14.55 18.45
C THR A 410 13.61 13.22 18.98
N GLU A 411 13.44 12.93 20.27
CA GLU A 411 13.84 11.65 20.89
C GLU A 411 13.03 10.45 20.36
N GLU A 412 11.73 10.63 20.12
CA GLU A 412 10.86 9.63 19.49
C GLU A 412 11.24 9.41 18.02
N LEU A 413 11.59 10.48 17.29
CA LEU A 413 12.07 10.37 15.91
C LEU A 413 13.37 9.55 15.82
N PHE A 414 14.32 9.76 16.75
CA PHE A 414 15.53 8.94 16.78
C PHE A 414 15.26 7.49 17.18
N ALA A 415 14.31 7.24 18.10
CA ALA A 415 13.87 5.89 18.44
C ALA A 415 13.34 5.15 17.20
N ARG A 416 12.48 5.81 16.41
CA ARG A 416 11.97 5.27 15.13
C ARG A 416 13.10 4.96 14.15
N LEU A 417 14.04 5.89 13.97
CA LEU A 417 15.20 5.68 13.10
C LEU A 417 16.05 4.48 13.54
N LEU A 418 16.37 4.38 14.84
CA LEU A 418 17.18 3.29 15.38
C LEU A 418 16.55 1.93 15.08
N VAL A 419 15.25 1.78 15.37
CA VAL A 419 14.54 0.51 15.12
C VAL A 419 14.40 0.24 13.62
N ALA A 420 14.15 1.26 12.81
CA ALA A 420 14.07 1.12 11.36
C ALA A 420 15.40 0.62 10.77
N TYR A 421 16.55 1.17 11.18
CA TYR A 421 17.86 0.70 10.74
C TYR A 421 18.18 -0.71 11.24
N ALA A 422 17.77 -1.06 12.46
CA ALA A 422 17.91 -2.43 12.95
C ALA A 422 17.11 -3.41 12.09
N ALA A 423 15.86 -3.06 11.71
CA ALA A 423 15.07 -3.87 10.80
C ALA A 423 15.74 -4.02 9.42
N GLN A 424 16.35 -2.95 8.89
CA GLN A 424 17.16 -3.04 7.66
C GLN A 424 18.40 -3.91 7.81
N ALA A 425 19.06 -3.91 8.98
CA ALA A 425 20.19 -4.79 9.24
C ALA A 425 19.76 -6.26 9.26
N ALA A 426 18.63 -6.60 9.87
CA ALA A 426 18.08 -7.95 9.83
C ALA A 426 17.78 -8.41 8.38
N ARG A 427 17.26 -7.50 7.55
CA ARG A 427 17.05 -7.74 6.10
C ARG A 427 18.37 -7.95 5.35
N ALA A 428 19.40 -7.16 5.65
CA ALA A 428 20.73 -7.35 5.07
C ALA A 428 21.34 -8.72 5.44
N MET A 429 21.18 -9.15 6.70
CA MET A 429 21.59 -10.49 7.15
C MET A 429 20.84 -11.59 6.38
N ALA A 430 19.54 -11.39 6.13
CA ALA A 430 18.73 -12.31 5.35
C ALA A 430 19.26 -12.45 3.91
N HIS A 431 19.61 -11.33 3.26
CA HIS A 431 20.18 -11.33 1.89
C HIS A 431 21.56 -11.98 1.86
N LEU A 432 22.43 -11.70 2.84
CA LEU A 432 23.73 -12.35 2.92
C LEU A 432 23.59 -13.86 3.09
N ARG A 433 22.63 -14.32 3.90
CA ARG A 433 22.34 -15.74 4.08
C ARG A 433 21.84 -16.42 2.79
N ASP A 434 21.28 -15.67 1.85
CA ASP A 434 20.92 -16.20 0.52
C ASP A 434 22.13 -16.39 -0.39
N LEU A 435 23.13 -15.51 -0.29
CA LEU A 435 24.39 -15.64 -1.03
C LEU A 435 25.30 -16.72 -0.41
N GLU A 436 25.30 -16.83 0.92
CA GLU A 436 26.11 -17.78 1.68
C GLU A 436 25.38 -18.22 2.96
N SER A 437 24.86 -19.46 2.95
CA SER A 437 23.98 -20.00 4.00
C SER A 437 24.56 -19.94 5.42
N ASP A 438 25.89 -20.08 5.56
CA ASP A 438 26.60 -20.17 6.85
C ASP A 438 27.35 -18.88 7.23
N ALA A 439 27.09 -17.75 6.55
CA ALA A 439 27.83 -16.51 6.75
C ALA A 439 27.57 -15.80 8.09
N LEU A 440 26.50 -16.15 8.80
CA LEU A 440 26.06 -15.45 10.01
C LEU A 440 26.57 -16.11 11.30
N ALA A 441 26.97 -15.28 12.27
CA ALA A 441 27.29 -15.74 13.62
C ALA A 441 26.02 -16.26 14.34
N LEU A 442 26.19 -17.29 15.18
CA LEU A 442 25.08 -17.96 15.89
C LEU A 442 24.28 -17.00 16.80
N ASP A 443 24.92 -15.97 17.35
CA ASP A 443 24.34 -15.00 18.28
C ASP A 443 24.01 -13.64 17.64
N ALA A 444 24.14 -13.51 16.31
CA ALA A 444 23.96 -12.26 15.58
C ALA A 444 22.61 -11.59 15.88
N GLY A 445 21.52 -12.36 15.83
CA GLY A 445 20.17 -11.84 16.08
C GLY A 445 19.94 -11.39 17.53
N ALA A 446 20.48 -12.14 18.49
CA ALA A 446 20.38 -11.79 19.91
C ALA A 446 21.16 -10.51 20.23
N SER A 447 22.36 -10.36 19.67
CA SER A 447 23.22 -9.18 19.82
C SER A 447 22.56 -7.92 19.24
N LEU A 448 21.95 -8.03 18.06
CA LEU A 448 21.24 -6.91 17.43
C LEU A 448 20.06 -6.42 18.29
N LEU A 449 19.21 -7.35 18.76
CA LEU A 449 18.06 -7.00 19.62
C LEU A 449 18.48 -6.40 20.96
N HIS A 450 19.57 -6.89 21.53
CA HIS A 450 20.12 -6.34 22.77
C HIS A 450 20.53 -4.88 22.58
N ALA A 451 21.28 -4.56 21.51
CA ALA A 451 21.69 -3.19 21.20
C ALA A 451 20.50 -2.22 21.03
N VAL A 452 19.43 -2.67 20.35
CA VAL A 452 18.21 -1.88 20.19
C VAL A 452 17.50 -1.69 21.53
N SER A 453 17.32 -2.76 22.30
CA SER A 453 16.55 -2.71 23.55
C SER A 453 17.23 -1.83 24.62
N GLU A 454 18.56 -1.87 24.72
CA GLU A 454 19.33 -1.01 25.65
C GLU A 454 19.27 0.48 25.27
N SER A 455 19.02 0.78 23.99
CA SER A 455 18.98 2.15 23.48
C SER A 455 17.61 2.83 23.61
N LEU A 456 16.58 2.11 24.08
CA LEU A 456 15.19 2.59 24.18
C LEU A 456 14.73 2.72 25.63
N ALA A 457 13.91 3.75 25.90
CA ALA A 457 13.28 3.99 27.20
C ALA A 457 11.75 4.21 27.01
N PRO A 458 10.89 3.52 27.76
CA PRO A 458 11.19 2.36 28.60
C PRO A 458 11.74 1.18 27.79
N ARG A 459 12.51 0.31 28.45
CA ARG A 459 13.12 -0.85 27.77
C ARG A 459 12.03 -1.84 27.32
N PRO A 460 11.94 -2.17 26.02
CA PRO A 460 10.95 -3.12 25.53
C PRO A 460 11.30 -4.56 25.94
N SER A 461 10.28 -5.36 26.27
CA SER A 461 10.43 -6.81 26.48
C SER A 461 10.24 -7.54 25.16
N LEU A 462 11.30 -8.11 24.61
CA LEU A 462 11.32 -8.79 23.31
C LEU A 462 11.76 -10.26 23.48
N SER A 463 11.07 -11.17 22.79
CA SER A 463 11.43 -12.59 22.74
C SER A 463 12.71 -12.79 21.93
N GLN A 464 13.58 -13.73 22.34
CA GLN A 464 14.77 -14.06 21.55
C GLN A 464 14.38 -14.81 20.25
N PRO A 465 14.77 -14.30 19.08
CA PRO A 465 14.48 -14.94 17.81
C PRO A 465 15.43 -16.11 17.58
N ALA A 466 14.89 -17.22 17.08
CA ALA A 466 15.67 -18.40 16.67
C ALA A 466 16.18 -18.29 15.22
N THR A 467 15.57 -17.43 14.40
CA THR A 467 15.93 -17.23 13.00
C THR A 467 16.00 -15.75 12.62
N VAL A 468 16.68 -15.43 11.52
CA VAL A 468 16.77 -14.05 10.99
C VAL A 468 15.37 -13.52 10.61
N GLU A 469 14.47 -14.40 10.18
CA GLU A 469 13.08 -14.08 9.88
C GLU A 469 12.34 -13.64 11.14
N GLN A 470 12.49 -14.37 12.24
CA GLN A 470 11.89 -14.00 13.52
C GLN A 470 12.47 -12.70 14.06
N LEU A 471 13.76 -12.44 13.83
CA LEU A 471 14.43 -11.18 14.19
C LEU A 471 13.82 -10.00 13.42
N GLU A 472 13.69 -10.13 12.10
CA GLU A 472 13.18 -9.09 11.21
C GLU A 472 11.71 -8.76 11.51
N ARG A 473 10.88 -9.77 11.80
CA ARG A 473 9.51 -9.59 12.30
C ARG A 473 9.48 -8.88 13.66
N CYS A 474 10.29 -9.33 14.62
CA CYS A 474 10.34 -8.72 15.95
C CYS A 474 10.68 -7.23 15.89
N LEU A 475 11.63 -6.86 15.01
CA LEU A 475 12.01 -5.46 14.79
C LEU A 475 10.96 -4.67 14.03
N SER A 476 10.24 -5.30 13.08
CA SER A 476 9.12 -4.67 12.36
C SER A 476 7.94 -4.39 13.31
N ASP A 477 7.59 -5.34 14.17
CA ASP A 477 6.58 -5.17 15.22
C ASP A 477 6.98 -4.08 16.22
N LEU A 478 8.25 -4.03 16.59
CA LEU A 478 8.77 -2.96 17.44
C LEU A 478 8.71 -1.61 16.73
N LEU A 479 8.99 -1.55 15.42
CA LEU A 479 8.90 -0.32 14.64
C LEU A 479 7.46 0.20 14.62
N ILE A 480 6.47 -0.68 14.43
CA ILE A 480 5.05 -0.32 14.52
C ILE A 480 4.74 0.25 15.91
N LYS A 481 5.19 -0.41 16.98
CA LYS A 481 5.00 0.08 18.36
C LYS A 481 5.61 1.46 18.58
N VAL A 482 6.88 1.67 18.21
CA VAL A 482 7.59 2.96 18.37
C VAL A 482 6.99 4.07 17.48
N SER A 483 6.31 3.69 16.40
CA SER A 483 5.64 4.63 15.51
C SER A 483 4.31 5.15 16.08
N ARG A 484 3.76 4.52 17.12
CA ARG A 484 2.54 5.01 17.78
C ARG A 484 2.84 6.23 18.64
N SER A 485 1.93 7.19 18.58
CA SER A 485 1.98 8.42 19.39
C SER A 485 1.79 8.16 20.89
N ASP A 486 1.13 7.07 21.26
CA ASP A 486 0.87 6.68 22.65
C ASP A 486 1.92 5.70 23.23
N SER A 487 2.93 5.30 22.44
CA SER A 487 3.89 4.28 22.85
C SER A 487 4.77 4.69 24.03
N GLY A 488 5.04 5.99 24.15
CA GLY A 488 6.00 6.54 25.12
C GLY A 488 7.45 6.07 24.92
N LEU A 489 7.74 5.38 23.80
CA LEU A 489 9.08 4.85 23.50
C LEU A 489 9.94 5.95 22.88
N ARG A 490 11.04 6.28 23.57
CA ARG A 490 12.00 7.30 23.18
C ARG A 490 13.43 6.78 23.24
N LEU A 491 14.34 7.47 22.58
CA LEU A 491 15.76 7.13 22.65
C LEU A 491 16.27 7.39 24.08
N ALA A 492 16.86 6.38 24.72
CA ALA A 492 17.33 6.46 26.10
C ALA A 492 18.64 7.26 26.27
N THR A 493 19.40 7.41 25.18
CA THR A 493 20.74 8.02 25.17
C THR A 493 20.90 8.95 23.96
N ASN A 494 22.04 9.64 23.84
CA ASN A 494 22.32 10.49 22.68
C ASN A 494 22.53 9.63 21.41
N PRO A 495 22.07 10.08 20.23
CA PRO A 495 22.35 9.43 18.94
C PRO A 495 23.81 9.02 18.72
N ASN A 496 24.77 9.83 19.17
CA ASN A 496 26.21 9.54 19.06
C ASN A 496 26.69 8.33 19.89
N THR A 497 25.82 7.72 20.68
CA THR A 497 26.10 6.51 21.48
C THR A 497 25.24 5.34 21.01
N ALA A 498 23.94 5.59 20.80
CA ALA A 498 22.99 4.56 20.38
C ALA A 498 23.30 3.98 18.97
N PHE A 499 23.60 4.85 17.99
CA PHE A 499 23.88 4.40 16.63
C PHE A 499 25.23 3.68 16.50
N PRO A 500 26.31 4.10 17.18
CA PRO A 500 27.54 3.29 17.27
C PRO A 500 27.33 1.93 17.93
N LEU A 501 26.51 1.83 18.99
CA LEU A 501 26.19 0.54 19.62
C LEU A 501 25.49 -0.40 18.62
N LEU A 502 24.51 0.12 17.88
CA LEU A 502 23.83 -0.62 16.82
C LEU A 502 24.82 -1.04 15.71
N ALA A 503 25.69 -0.14 15.26
CA ALA A 503 26.67 -0.42 14.22
C ALA A 503 27.66 -1.52 14.62
N GLU A 504 28.11 -1.53 15.88
CA GLU A 504 29.01 -2.56 16.41
C GLU A 504 28.33 -3.94 16.44
N ALA A 505 27.05 -4.00 16.83
CA ALA A 505 26.28 -5.24 16.78
C ALA A 505 26.13 -5.77 15.34
N ILE A 506 25.93 -4.88 14.37
CA ILE A 506 25.84 -5.26 12.95
C ILE A 506 27.18 -5.79 12.44
N ARG A 507 28.29 -5.10 12.70
CA ARG A 507 29.62 -5.54 12.24
C ARG A 507 29.99 -6.94 12.73
N ARG A 508 29.61 -7.28 13.97
CA ARG A 508 29.87 -8.59 14.58
C ARG A 508 28.92 -9.70 14.10
N ALA A 509 27.87 -9.37 13.36
CA ALA A 509 26.91 -10.35 12.87
C ALA A 509 27.51 -11.34 11.87
N THR A 510 28.57 -10.96 11.16
CA THR A 510 29.26 -11.81 10.17
C THR A 510 30.74 -11.42 10.04
N PRO A 511 31.65 -12.37 9.78
CA PRO A 511 33.06 -12.07 9.52
C PRO A 511 33.29 -11.07 8.39
N ILE A 512 32.43 -11.06 7.36
CA ILE A 512 32.56 -10.20 6.17
C ILE A 512 32.40 -8.72 6.53
N TRP A 513 31.58 -8.40 7.54
CA TRP A 513 31.31 -7.01 7.93
C TRP A 513 32.22 -6.49 9.04
N ASN A 514 33.09 -7.33 9.61
CA ASN A 514 33.93 -6.96 10.75
C ASN A 514 34.77 -5.71 10.48
N ASN A 515 35.27 -5.52 9.27
CA ASN A 515 36.09 -4.35 8.91
C ASN A 515 35.32 -3.26 8.15
N SER A 516 34.02 -3.46 7.94
CA SER A 516 33.18 -2.54 7.17
C SER A 516 32.67 -1.38 8.03
N GLN A 517 32.57 -0.20 7.43
CA GLN A 517 31.86 0.93 8.05
C GLN A 517 30.34 0.80 7.84
N ILE A 518 29.53 1.00 8.87
CA ILE A 518 28.07 1.00 8.73
C ILE A 518 27.60 2.38 8.26
N LEU A 519 27.00 2.44 7.08
CA LEU A 519 26.43 3.68 6.53
C LEU A 519 24.93 3.71 6.79
N PHE A 520 24.50 4.62 7.65
CA PHE A 520 23.08 4.92 7.87
C PHE A 520 22.62 5.90 6.79
N LEU A 521 21.90 5.39 5.79
CA LEU A 521 21.42 6.15 4.64
C LEU A 521 20.03 6.69 4.98
N LEU A 522 19.84 8.01 5.02
CA LEU A 522 18.56 8.66 5.29
C LEU A 522 18.15 9.51 4.09
N ASP A 523 17.02 9.17 3.48
CA ASP A 523 16.54 9.84 2.27
C ASP A 523 15.50 10.94 2.56
N ASP A 524 15.54 11.99 1.76
CA ASP A 524 14.58 13.10 1.65
C ASP A 524 14.26 13.81 2.96
N VAL A 525 15.31 14.21 3.70
CA VAL A 525 15.17 15.10 4.86
C VAL A 525 14.87 16.52 4.34
N SER A 526 13.60 16.80 4.06
CA SER A 526 13.15 18.06 3.48
C SER A 526 11.93 18.66 4.20
N THR A 527 11.67 19.94 3.93
CA THR A 527 10.56 20.72 4.49
C THR A 527 9.18 20.22 4.08
N ARG A 528 9.10 19.24 3.17
CA ARG A 528 7.86 18.53 2.82
C ARG A 528 7.28 17.70 3.96
N TYR A 529 8.16 17.06 4.73
CA TYR A 529 7.77 16.04 5.69
C TYR A 529 8.03 16.47 7.14
N LEU A 530 8.99 17.37 7.32
CA LEU A 530 9.45 17.82 8.64
C LEU A 530 9.47 19.35 8.68
N ASP A 531 9.15 19.92 9.83
CA ASP A 531 9.30 21.36 10.05
C ASP A 531 10.78 21.77 9.99
N PRO A 532 11.11 23.00 9.56
CA PRO A 532 12.49 23.49 9.48
C PRO A 532 13.29 23.29 10.77
N ASP A 533 12.68 23.59 11.92
CA ASP A 533 13.34 23.46 13.23
C ASP A 533 13.71 21.99 13.55
N ARG A 534 12.83 21.05 13.19
CA ARG A 534 13.07 19.61 13.37
C ARG A 534 14.16 19.09 12.45
N ILE A 535 14.21 19.60 11.23
CA ILE A 535 15.28 19.26 10.29
C ILE A 535 16.62 19.72 10.86
N GLU A 536 16.69 20.94 11.41
CA GLU A 536 17.90 21.45 12.04
C GLU A 536 18.35 20.55 13.20
N ASP A 537 17.45 20.21 14.12
CA ASP A 537 17.77 19.34 15.27
C ASP A 537 18.20 17.94 14.85
N LEU A 538 17.46 17.33 13.92
CA LEU A 538 17.72 15.98 13.43
C LEU A 538 19.06 15.92 12.69
N LEU A 539 19.31 16.83 11.75
CA LEU A 539 20.58 16.87 11.03
C LEU A 539 21.74 17.16 11.99
N SER A 540 21.60 18.12 12.91
CA SER A 540 22.67 18.48 13.84
C SER A 540 23.09 17.33 14.74
N ALA A 541 22.14 16.49 15.18
CA ALA A 541 22.44 15.34 16.04
C ALA A 541 23.03 14.13 15.29
N LEU A 542 22.73 13.97 13.99
CA LEU A 542 23.18 12.82 13.18
C LEU A 542 24.54 13.06 12.49
N LEU A 543 25.00 14.32 12.40
CA LEU A 543 26.28 14.69 11.76
C LEU A 543 27.51 14.50 12.69
N PHE A 544 27.55 13.43 13.48
CA PHE A 544 28.72 13.09 14.30
C PHE A 544 29.72 12.21 13.53
N GLN A 545 31.01 12.34 13.85
CA GLN A 545 32.06 11.49 13.27
C GLN A 545 32.32 10.28 14.17
N HIS A 546 32.37 9.08 13.56
CA HIS A 546 32.70 7.84 14.26
C HIS A 546 33.48 6.90 13.34
N ALA A 547 34.36 6.06 13.90
CA ALA A 547 35.18 5.14 13.10
C ALA A 547 34.33 4.04 12.45
N HIS A 548 33.33 3.52 13.17
CA HIS A 548 32.57 2.35 12.74
C HIS A 548 31.28 2.68 11.98
N CYS A 549 30.80 3.93 11.99
CA CYS A 549 29.56 4.31 11.32
C CYS A 549 29.52 5.77 10.90
N ALA A 550 28.66 6.07 9.93
CA ALA A 550 28.42 7.43 9.45
C ALA A 550 27.02 7.57 8.84
N PHE A 551 26.47 8.79 8.87
CA PHE A 551 25.22 9.12 8.21
C PHE A 551 25.44 9.68 6.80
N LYS A 552 24.67 9.17 5.84
CA LYS A 552 24.60 9.68 4.46
C LYS A 552 23.19 10.16 4.22
N LEU A 553 23.02 11.46 4.09
CA LEU A 553 21.71 12.11 4.14
C LEU A 553 21.42 12.76 2.78
N THR A 554 20.23 12.61 2.24
CA THR A 554 19.79 13.43 1.10
C THR A 554 18.87 14.55 1.59
N SER A 555 19.05 15.74 1.01
CA SER A 555 18.21 16.89 1.31
C SER A 555 18.11 17.80 0.08
N GLU A 556 17.21 18.77 0.12
CA GLU A 556 17.15 19.81 -0.90
C GLU A 556 18.28 20.84 -0.68
N ALA A 557 18.73 21.48 -1.75
CA ALA A 557 19.86 22.41 -1.68
C ALA A 557 19.60 23.59 -0.73
N GLN A 558 18.34 23.98 -0.58
CA GLN A 558 17.89 25.05 0.27
C GLN A 558 17.92 24.71 1.77
N THR A 559 17.82 23.43 2.12
CA THR A 559 17.93 22.95 3.50
C THR A 559 19.34 23.14 4.06
N ILE A 560 20.36 23.20 3.20
CA ILE A 560 21.75 23.54 3.61
C ILE A 560 21.84 24.96 4.15
N PHE A 561 20.91 25.85 3.78
CA PHE A 561 20.88 27.22 4.30
C PHE A 561 20.25 27.33 5.69
N LEU A 562 19.82 26.22 6.29
CA LEU A 562 19.52 26.16 7.72
C LEU A 562 20.83 26.20 8.51
N SER A 563 20.82 26.88 9.67
CA SER A 563 22.03 27.02 10.50
C SER A 563 22.30 25.73 11.27
N LEU A 564 22.79 24.70 10.57
CA LEU A 564 23.15 23.42 11.17
C LEU A 564 24.10 23.66 12.34
N LYS A 565 23.82 23.05 13.49
CA LYS A 565 24.66 23.15 14.67
C LYS A 565 25.59 21.93 14.74
N SER A 566 26.77 22.14 15.33
CA SER A 566 27.64 21.05 15.75
C SER A 566 26.91 20.14 16.74
N PRO A 567 27.30 18.86 16.90
CA PRO A 567 26.61 17.89 17.76
C PRO A 567 26.44 18.30 19.24
N GLY A 568 27.13 19.35 19.71
CA GLY A 568 26.94 19.96 21.03
C GLY A 568 25.95 21.13 21.09
N GLN A 569 25.30 21.50 19.97
CA GLN A 569 24.36 22.62 19.84
C GLN A 569 24.94 24.03 20.11
N VAL A 570 26.27 24.18 20.28
CA VAL A 570 26.90 25.46 20.68
C VAL A 570 27.39 26.30 19.50
N HIS A 571 27.90 25.67 18.44
CA HIS A 571 28.50 26.36 17.28
C HIS A 571 27.90 25.86 15.96
N PRO A 572 27.85 26.69 14.88
CA PRO A 572 27.47 26.23 13.55
C PRO A 572 28.40 25.12 13.06
N ALA A 573 27.84 24.07 12.46
CA ALA A 573 28.59 22.99 11.83
C ALA A 573 29.31 23.49 10.58
N ALA A 574 30.61 23.19 10.47
CA ALA A 574 31.45 23.64 9.37
C ALA A 574 31.57 22.56 8.28
N ALA A 575 31.07 22.87 7.08
CA ALA A 575 31.26 22.02 5.90
C ALA A 575 32.77 21.84 5.60
N GLY A 576 33.19 20.61 5.33
CA GLY A 576 34.59 20.21 5.12
C GLY A 576 35.35 19.85 6.41
N ARG A 577 34.85 20.23 7.60
CA ARG A 577 35.41 19.82 8.89
C ARG A 577 34.51 18.81 9.60
N ASP A 578 33.24 19.16 9.77
CA ASP A 578 32.29 18.36 10.55
C ASP A 578 31.54 17.37 9.65
N PHE A 579 31.21 17.78 8.42
CA PHE A 579 30.56 16.94 7.39
C PHE A 579 31.00 17.34 5.98
N THR A 580 30.77 16.46 5.00
CA THR A 580 31.02 16.72 3.58
C THR A 580 29.72 17.02 2.84
N THR A 581 29.78 17.81 1.77
CA THR A 581 28.63 18.13 0.90
C THR A 581 28.85 17.62 -0.52
N PHE A 582 27.85 16.98 -1.10
CA PHE A 582 27.88 16.57 -2.51
C PHE A 582 26.63 17.05 -3.24
N ASP A 583 26.78 18.04 -4.12
CA ASP A 583 25.69 18.58 -4.93
C ASP A 583 25.53 17.76 -6.22
N LEU A 584 24.70 16.72 -6.16
CA LEU A 584 24.38 15.89 -7.32
C LEU A 584 23.63 16.69 -8.40
N GLY A 585 22.82 17.67 -8.01
CA GLY A 585 22.09 18.51 -8.97
C GLY A 585 23.04 19.29 -9.88
N ALA A 586 24.10 19.87 -9.30
CA ALA A 586 25.14 20.57 -10.05
C ALA A 586 25.94 19.63 -10.98
N GLU A 587 26.24 18.41 -10.53
CA GLU A 587 26.96 17.40 -11.31
C GLU A 587 26.14 16.96 -12.53
N VAL A 588 24.85 16.62 -12.33
CA VAL A 588 23.93 16.27 -13.42
C VAL A 588 23.80 17.42 -14.42
N GLN A 589 23.61 18.66 -13.94
CA GLN A 589 23.52 19.82 -14.83
C GLN A 589 24.79 20.04 -15.66
N THR A 590 25.96 19.81 -15.06
CA THR A 590 27.25 19.92 -15.77
C THR A 590 27.31 18.91 -16.91
N ARG A 591 26.94 17.64 -16.63
CA ARG A 591 26.87 16.58 -17.65
C ARG A 591 25.87 16.86 -18.76
N LEU A 592 24.73 17.47 -18.44
CA LEU A 592 23.71 17.89 -19.43
C LEU A 592 24.19 19.04 -20.32
N LYS A 593 24.99 19.98 -19.78
CA LYS A 593 25.55 21.11 -20.52
C LYS A 593 26.73 20.74 -21.42
N ASP A 594 27.49 19.71 -21.05
CA ASP A 594 28.62 19.24 -21.84
C ASP A 594 28.18 18.65 -23.19
N ARG A 595 29.10 18.58 -24.16
CA ARG A 595 28.84 17.94 -25.48
C ARG A 595 28.37 16.48 -25.36
N SER A 596 28.56 15.85 -24.19
CA SER A 596 28.11 14.50 -23.86
C SER A 596 26.69 14.40 -23.29
N GLY A 597 25.96 15.51 -23.09
CA GLY A 597 24.61 15.50 -22.48
C GLY A 597 23.63 14.58 -23.20
N LYS A 598 23.68 14.54 -24.54
CA LYS A 598 22.94 13.59 -25.37
C LYS A 598 23.22 12.14 -24.97
N MET A 599 24.50 11.77 -24.89
CA MET A 599 24.94 10.41 -24.53
C MET A 599 24.56 10.03 -23.10
N PHE A 600 24.59 11.00 -22.17
CA PHE A 600 24.16 10.78 -20.80
C PHE A 600 22.67 10.41 -20.74
N VAL A 601 21.81 11.16 -21.42
CA VAL A 601 20.37 10.84 -21.52
C VAL A 601 20.13 9.53 -22.26
N THR A 602 20.85 9.25 -23.36
CA THR A 602 20.76 7.96 -24.08
C THR A 602 21.02 6.78 -23.14
N ARG A 603 22.11 6.84 -22.35
CA ARG A 603 22.46 5.76 -21.42
C ARG A 603 21.38 5.50 -20.38
N ILE A 604 20.75 6.56 -19.86
CA ILE A 604 19.66 6.44 -18.88
C ILE A 604 18.46 5.73 -19.52
N LEU A 605 18.04 6.18 -20.71
CA LEU A 605 16.89 5.60 -21.40
C LEU A 605 17.15 4.17 -21.87
N ASP A 606 18.34 3.88 -22.40
CA ASP A 606 18.72 2.55 -22.90
C ASP A 606 18.87 1.53 -21.77
N ALA A 607 19.37 1.92 -20.60
CA ALA A 607 19.41 1.05 -19.42
C ALA A 607 18.00 0.60 -19.01
N ARG A 608 17.02 1.51 -19.07
CA ARG A 608 15.61 1.20 -18.80
C ARG A 608 14.98 0.36 -19.91
N ALA A 609 15.32 0.64 -21.17
CA ALA A 609 14.82 -0.11 -22.32
C ALA A 609 15.15 -1.62 -22.25
N GLN A 610 16.32 -1.97 -21.70
CA GLN A 610 16.71 -3.38 -21.51
C GLN A 610 15.83 -4.14 -20.51
N LEU A 611 15.23 -3.42 -19.56
CA LEU A 611 14.39 -3.99 -18.50
C LEU A 611 12.89 -3.89 -18.81
N PHE A 612 12.50 -3.23 -19.89
CA PHE A 612 11.11 -3.04 -20.30
C PHE A 612 10.77 -3.86 -21.56
N PRO A 613 10.05 -5.00 -21.43
CA PRO A 613 9.73 -5.86 -22.57
C PRO A 613 8.92 -5.18 -23.68
N GLY A 614 8.16 -4.13 -23.36
CA GLY A 614 7.38 -3.36 -24.33
C GLY A 614 8.18 -2.34 -25.14
N HIS A 615 9.50 -2.24 -24.94
CA HIS A 615 10.34 -1.30 -25.69
C HIS A 615 10.56 -1.79 -27.15
N PRO A 616 10.69 -0.90 -28.16
CA PRO A 616 10.96 -1.29 -29.55
C PRO A 616 12.30 -2.01 -29.82
N GLY A 617 13.12 -2.26 -28.79
CA GLY A 617 14.42 -2.95 -28.90
C GLY A 617 15.56 -2.18 -29.59
N GLN A 618 15.33 -0.97 -30.12
CA GLN A 618 16.36 -0.09 -30.71
C GLN A 618 16.91 0.89 -29.66
N SER A 619 18.04 1.56 -29.93
CA SER A 619 18.53 2.61 -29.02
C SER A 619 17.58 3.80 -29.00
N SER A 620 17.46 4.47 -27.86
CA SER A 620 16.62 5.66 -27.68
C SER A 620 16.99 6.79 -28.64
N ALA A 621 18.24 6.83 -29.11
CA ALA A 621 18.67 7.76 -30.15
C ALA A 621 18.01 7.48 -31.52
N ASP A 622 17.79 6.21 -31.85
CA ASP A 622 17.12 5.79 -33.09
C ASP A 622 15.59 5.94 -32.98
N VAL A 623 15.05 5.80 -31.75
CA VAL A 623 13.62 5.96 -31.48
C VAL A 623 13.15 7.41 -31.66
N LEU A 624 13.90 8.40 -31.14
CA LEU A 624 13.51 9.82 -31.23
C LEU A 624 14.11 10.55 -32.44
N GLY A 625 15.22 10.07 -32.97
CA GLY A 625 16.09 10.87 -33.84
C GLY A 625 16.78 12.02 -33.08
N ASP A 626 17.31 13.00 -33.82
CA ASP A 626 18.03 14.14 -33.23
C ASP A 626 17.83 15.42 -34.04
N THR A 627 17.72 16.55 -33.34
CA THR A 627 17.63 17.91 -33.92
C THR A 627 18.46 18.86 -33.08
N ASP A 628 19.21 19.76 -33.74
CA ASP A 628 20.07 20.70 -33.03
C ASP A 628 19.28 21.82 -32.33
N LEU A 629 19.72 22.21 -31.12
CA LEU A 629 19.06 23.25 -30.32
C LEU A 629 19.08 24.62 -31.00
N GLU A 630 20.11 24.93 -31.80
CA GLU A 630 20.16 26.18 -32.54
C GLU A 630 19.14 26.19 -33.69
N SER A 631 18.89 25.04 -34.32
CA SER A 631 17.85 24.87 -35.33
C SER A 631 16.47 25.17 -34.74
N ILE A 632 16.16 24.62 -33.56
CA ILE A 632 14.90 24.89 -32.84
C ILE A 632 14.75 26.40 -32.58
N ALA A 633 15.79 27.05 -32.04
CA ALA A 633 15.74 28.48 -31.74
C ALA A 633 15.57 29.35 -33.00
N ARG A 634 16.22 28.98 -34.12
CA ARG A 634 16.05 29.65 -35.42
C ARG A 634 14.63 29.52 -35.95
N THR A 635 14.07 28.30 -35.93
CA THR A 635 12.69 28.07 -36.35
C THR A 635 11.73 28.91 -35.50
N ILE A 636 11.91 29.00 -34.17
CA ILE A 636 11.06 29.87 -33.33
C ILE A 636 11.13 31.32 -33.81
N ALA A 637 12.32 31.84 -34.03
CA ALA A 637 12.56 33.23 -34.42
C ALA A 637 12.04 33.59 -35.83
N GLU A 638 12.18 32.66 -36.78
CA GLU A 638 11.95 32.90 -38.21
C GLU A 638 10.51 32.60 -38.64
N THR A 639 9.77 31.74 -37.92
CA THR A 639 8.43 31.33 -38.34
C THR A 639 7.30 32.12 -37.68
N GLN A 640 6.35 32.59 -38.51
CA GLN A 640 5.11 33.26 -38.08
C GLN A 640 4.25 32.35 -37.17
N THR A 641 3.44 32.97 -36.31
CA THR A 641 2.64 32.33 -35.24
C THR A 641 1.71 31.22 -35.69
N ARG A 642 1.31 31.16 -36.97
CA ARG A 642 0.36 30.18 -37.51
C ARG A 642 0.98 29.13 -38.45
N SER A 643 2.30 29.00 -38.51
CA SER A 643 2.94 28.08 -39.47
C SER A 643 2.76 26.60 -39.09
N ARG A 644 2.68 25.73 -40.10
CA ARG A 644 2.70 24.26 -39.91
C ARG A 644 4.00 23.80 -39.23
N GLU A 645 5.08 24.54 -39.39
CA GLU A 645 6.39 24.22 -38.79
C GLU A 645 6.42 24.38 -37.28
N ARG A 646 5.60 25.27 -36.70
CA ARG A 646 5.48 25.39 -35.24
C ARG A 646 4.90 24.14 -34.59
N LYS A 647 4.12 23.32 -35.32
CA LYS A 647 3.55 22.06 -34.83
C LYS A 647 4.54 20.88 -34.76
N ARG A 648 5.80 21.08 -35.17
CA ARG A 648 6.86 20.05 -35.20
C ARG A 648 8.17 20.53 -34.59
N LEU A 649 8.09 21.49 -33.68
CA LEU A 649 9.23 22.30 -33.27
C LEU A 649 10.15 21.55 -32.29
N TYR A 650 9.57 21.05 -31.20
CA TYR A 650 10.29 20.34 -30.14
C TYR A 650 10.32 18.84 -30.44
N HIS A 651 11.48 18.31 -30.86
CA HIS A 651 11.66 16.89 -31.18
C HIS A 651 13.15 16.50 -31.13
N GLY A 652 13.41 15.20 -30.98
CA GLY A 652 14.74 14.60 -30.96
C GLY A 652 15.42 14.62 -29.59
N LEU A 653 16.50 13.84 -29.49
CA LEU A 653 17.15 13.58 -28.20
C LEU A 653 17.83 14.81 -27.59
N ARG A 654 18.43 15.71 -28.40
CA ARG A 654 18.96 16.99 -27.89
C ARG A 654 17.86 17.90 -27.36
N ALA A 655 16.66 17.90 -27.93
CA ALA A 655 15.55 18.68 -27.39
C ALA A 655 15.14 18.15 -26.02
N LEU A 656 15.02 16.82 -25.88
CA LEU A 656 14.73 16.17 -24.60
C LEU A 656 15.80 16.48 -23.53
N ALA A 657 17.08 16.38 -23.89
CA ALA A 657 18.18 16.76 -23.00
C ALA A 657 18.20 18.27 -22.69
N GLY A 658 17.84 19.12 -23.65
CA GLY A 658 17.81 20.57 -23.51
C GLY A 658 16.69 21.08 -22.60
N VAL A 659 15.53 20.41 -22.61
CA VAL A 659 14.41 20.66 -21.67
C VAL A 659 14.76 20.21 -20.25
N CYS A 660 15.59 19.17 -20.11
CA CYS A 660 16.06 18.70 -18.81
C CYS A 660 16.99 19.73 -18.16
N VAL A 661 16.54 20.27 -17.02
CA VAL A 661 17.35 21.15 -16.15
C VAL A 661 17.68 20.40 -14.87
N GLY A 662 18.19 19.17 -15.00
CA GLY A 662 18.59 18.32 -13.88
C GLY A 662 17.50 17.40 -13.31
N ASP A 663 16.25 17.48 -13.78
CA ASP A 663 15.19 16.52 -13.45
C ASP A 663 15.12 15.38 -14.49
N ILE A 664 15.67 14.23 -14.13
CA ILE A 664 15.72 13.03 -14.96
C ILE A 664 14.35 12.35 -15.01
N GLY A 665 13.51 12.51 -13.98
CA GLY A 665 12.17 11.94 -13.93
C GLY A 665 11.29 12.44 -15.07
N ALA A 666 11.30 13.76 -15.32
CA ALA A 666 10.57 14.38 -16.43
C ALA A 666 11.02 13.84 -17.80
N VAL A 667 12.33 13.56 -17.97
CA VAL A 667 12.88 12.98 -19.21
C VAL A 667 12.30 11.58 -19.47
N ILE A 668 12.24 10.74 -18.43
CA ILE A 668 11.70 9.38 -18.52
C ILE A 668 10.20 9.41 -18.85
N GLN A 669 9.45 10.30 -18.21
CA GLN A 669 8.00 10.44 -18.44
C GLN A 669 7.69 10.93 -19.86
N ILE A 670 8.34 11.99 -20.34
CA ILE A 670 8.17 12.49 -21.71
C ILE A 670 8.48 11.38 -22.72
N TYR A 671 9.56 10.62 -22.51
CA TYR A 671 9.92 9.51 -23.39
C TYR A 671 8.86 8.41 -23.41
N GLN A 672 8.32 8.01 -22.24
CA GLN A 672 7.24 7.03 -22.17
C GLN A 672 5.99 7.48 -22.97
N GLU A 673 5.58 8.74 -22.82
CA GLU A 673 4.39 9.26 -23.50
C GLU A 673 4.55 9.34 -25.02
N ILE A 674 5.79 9.56 -25.48
CA ILE A 674 6.14 9.46 -26.90
C ILE A 674 5.95 8.01 -27.39
N LEU A 675 6.33 7.01 -26.58
CA LEU A 675 6.18 5.58 -26.94
C LEU A 675 4.72 5.12 -27.01
N THR A 676 3.88 5.48 -26.03
CA THR A 676 2.49 4.97 -25.89
C THR A 676 1.56 5.34 -27.04
N GLY A 677 1.90 6.32 -27.88
CA GLY A 677 1.11 6.74 -29.05
C GLY A 677 1.71 6.33 -30.41
N SER A 678 2.86 5.64 -30.43
CA SER A 678 3.59 5.39 -31.69
C SER A 678 3.15 4.09 -32.39
N ARG A 679 2.69 4.20 -33.65
CA ARG A 679 2.43 3.04 -34.52
C ARG A 679 3.68 2.69 -35.33
N ASN A 680 4.40 1.62 -34.95
CA ASN A 680 5.46 0.87 -35.69
C ASN A 680 6.48 1.66 -36.57
N THR A 681 6.54 2.98 -36.51
CA THR A 681 7.35 3.84 -37.36
C THR A 681 8.37 4.55 -36.50
N LEU A 682 9.64 4.22 -36.73
CA LEU A 682 10.79 4.78 -36.03
C LEU A 682 11.70 5.50 -37.04
N PRO A 683 12.26 6.68 -36.71
CA PRO A 683 12.01 7.46 -35.50
C PRO A 683 10.55 7.97 -35.40
N VAL A 684 10.07 8.22 -34.18
CA VAL A 684 8.71 8.74 -33.95
C VAL A 684 8.56 10.11 -34.61
N GLN A 685 7.43 10.36 -35.26
CA GLN A 685 7.21 11.59 -36.04
C GLN A 685 7.38 12.87 -35.19
N PRO A 686 8.06 13.91 -35.71
CA PRO A 686 8.29 15.17 -35.00
C PRO A 686 7.03 15.84 -34.45
N GLU A 687 5.90 15.75 -35.16
CA GLU A 687 4.62 16.32 -34.74
C GLU A 687 4.13 15.69 -33.42
N ARG A 688 4.26 14.37 -33.29
CA ARG A 688 3.86 13.66 -32.07
C ARG A 688 4.78 13.99 -30.90
N GLN A 689 6.09 14.06 -31.15
CA GLN A 689 7.04 14.46 -30.11
C GLN A 689 6.72 15.88 -29.60
N HIS A 690 6.46 16.82 -30.52
CA HIS A 690 6.12 18.20 -30.16
C HIS A 690 4.82 18.32 -29.36
N GLU A 691 3.78 17.59 -29.77
CA GLU A 691 2.51 17.49 -29.04
C GLU A 691 2.75 17.06 -27.59
N VAL A 692 3.51 15.97 -27.38
CA VAL A 692 3.83 15.49 -26.02
C VAL A 692 4.58 16.53 -25.20
N PHE A 693 5.56 17.26 -25.79
CA PHE A 693 6.25 18.34 -25.08
C PHE A 693 5.31 19.47 -24.64
N GLN A 694 4.33 19.85 -25.49
CA GLN A 694 3.36 20.89 -25.17
C GLN A 694 2.35 20.43 -24.11
N ASP A 695 1.85 19.21 -24.23
CA ASP A 695 0.92 18.61 -23.25
C ASP A 695 1.58 18.50 -21.88
N PHE A 696 2.85 18.08 -21.84
CA PHE A 696 3.62 18.01 -20.60
C PHE A 696 3.85 19.38 -19.96
N CYS A 697 4.09 20.43 -20.77
CA CYS A 697 4.19 21.82 -20.31
C CYS A 697 2.88 22.33 -19.68
N ALA A 698 1.76 22.12 -20.37
CA ALA A 698 0.44 22.58 -19.93
C ALA A 698 0.05 21.99 -18.55
N ARG A 699 0.26 20.66 -18.37
CA ARG A 699 0.03 19.97 -17.09
C ARG A 699 0.86 20.56 -15.95
N HIS A 700 2.15 20.78 -16.21
CA HIS A 700 3.07 21.31 -15.21
C HIS A 700 2.72 22.74 -14.81
N LEU A 701 2.30 23.60 -15.75
CA LEU A 701 1.84 24.96 -15.45
C LEU A 701 0.56 24.98 -14.61
N TYR A 702 -0.36 24.04 -14.83
CA TYR A 702 -1.55 23.92 -14.00
C TYR A 702 -1.25 23.45 -12.58
N SER A 703 -0.36 22.47 -12.43
CA SER A 703 0.09 22.01 -11.11
C SER A 703 0.71 23.16 -10.28
N LEU A 704 1.43 24.08 -10.94
CA LEU A 704 1.91 25.31 -10.29
C LEU A 704 0.77 26.25 -9.88
N ASP A 705 -0.21 26.46 -10.76
CA ASP A 705 -1.36 27.36 -10.52
C ASP A 705 -2.19 26.94 -9.29
N ARG A 706 -2.32 25.62 -9.07
CA ARG A 706 -3.11 25.06 -7.96
C ARG A 706 -2.50 25.24 -6.58
N ARG A 707 -1.21 25.57 -6.47
CA ARG A 707 -0.56 25.80 -5.17
C ARG A 707 -0.97 27.13 -4.51
N GLY A 708 -1.85 27.91 -5.14
CA GLY A 708 -2.50 29.07 -4.53
C GLY A 708 -1.66 30.35 -4.53
N SER A 709 -0.65 30.41 -5.40
CA SER A 709 0.26 31.56 -5.51
C SER A 709 0.45 32.01 -6.95
N ASP A 710 1.04 33.18 -7.10
CA ASP A 710 1.55 33.81 -8.33
C ASP A 710 2.71 33.04 -9.02
N LEU A 711 3.02 31.80 -8.63
CA LEU A 711 4.11 30.99 -9.18
C LEU A 711 3.99 30.75 -10.69
N LYS A 712 2.78 30.41 -11.17
CA LYS A 712 2.51 30.25 -12.62
C LYS A 712 2.78 31.56 -13.34
N LEU A 713 2.33 32.67 -12.77
CA LEU A 713 2.52 34.00 -13.35
C LEU A 713 4.01 34.34 -13.46
N VAL A 714 4.81 34.11 -12.41
CA VAL A 714 6.27 34.31 -12.46
C VAL A 714 6.90 33.47 -13.57
N ALA A 715 6.50 32.20 -13.72
CA ALA A 715 7.01 31.32 -14.76
C ALA A 715 6.69 31.81 -16.17
N LEU A 716 5.43 32.25 -16.40
CA LEU A 716 4.99 32.80 -17.69
C LEU A 716 5.70 34.11 -18.03
N GLN A 717 5.80 35.04 -17.07
CA GLN A 717 6.47 36.33 -17.25
C GLN A 717 7.96 36.15 -17.61
N PHE A 718 8.63 35.18 -16.97
CA PHE A 718 10.01 34.82 -17.33
C PHE A 718 10.11 34.23 -18.75
N ALA A 719 9.20 33.32 -19.10
CA ALA A 719 9.17 32.68 -20.42
C ALA A 719 8.88 33.70 -21.54
N GLU A 720 7.96 34.64 -21.32
CA GLU A 720 7.65 35.73 -22.25
C GLU A 720 8.84 36.67 -22.47
N ALA A 721 9.53 37.07 -21.40
CA ALA A 721 10.73 37.88 -21.51
C ALA A 721 11.84 37.17 -22.32
N SER A 722 12.03 35.86 -22.06
CA SER A 722 12.97 35.03 -22.80
C SER A 722 12.59 34.89 -24.28
N HIS A 723 11.32 34.63 -24.58
CA HIS A 723 10.80 34.55 -25.96
C HIS A 723 10.99 35.88 -26.71
N GLN A 724 10.66 37.01 -26.08
CA GLN A 724 10.81 38.32 -26.70
C GLN A 724 12.27 38.61 -27.08
N LEU A 725 13.23 38.40 -26.17
CA LEU A 725 14.65 38.60 -26.47
C LEU A 725 15.18 37.65 -27.56
N LEU A 726 14.63 36.43 -27.63
CA LEU A 726 14.92 35.48 -28.71
C LEU A 726 14.41 36.02 -30.06
N MET A 727 13.14 36.46 -30.12
CA MET A 727 12.54 37.04 -31.33
C MET A 727 13.28 38.30 -31.79
N GLU A 728 13.61 39.22 -30.86
CA GLU A 728 14.39 40.43 -31.16
C GLU A 728 15.77 40.09 -31.76
N SER A 729 16.45 39.08 -31.20
CA SER A 729 17.76 38.65 -31.71
C SER A 729 17.70 37.99 -33.09
N GLY A 730 16.59 37.30 -33.39
CA GLY A 730 16.33 36.65 -34.67
C GLY A 730 15.98 37.60 -35.81
N ARG A 731 15.46 38.80 -35.49
CA ARG A 731 15.22 39.88 -36.47
C ARG A 731 16.52 40.51 -37.02
N GLY A 732 17.70 40.16 -36.47
CA GLY A 732 19.03 40.58 -36.94
C GLY A 732 19.52 39.84 -38.20
N LYS A 733 20.76 40.09 -38.65
CA LYS A 733 21.37 39.38 -39.80
C LYS A 733 21.29 37.85 -39.60
N PRO A 734 21.07 37.04 -40.65
CA PRO A 734 20.91 35.57 -40.54
C PRO A 734 22.11 34.84 -39.91
N THR A 735 23.29 35.46 -39.91
CA THR A 735 24.52 34.98 -39.23
C THR A 735 24.70 35.48 -37.79
N GLY A 736 23.74 36.23 -37.26
CA GLY A 736 23.77 36.79 -35.91
C GLY A 736 23.59 35.72 -34.81
N ARG A 737 24.15 36.00 -33.63
CA ARG A 737 23.95 35.17 -32.43
C ARG A 737 22.50 35.32 -31.95
N ILE A 738 21.78 34.20 -31.87
CA ILE A 738 20.44 34.13 -31.27
C ILE A 738 20.56 34.07 -29.75
N ARG A 739 19.84 34.97 -29.08
CA ARG A 739 19.76 35.09 -27.62
C ARG A 739 18.79 34.03 -27.07
N GLN A 740 19.20 33.32 -26.02
CA GLN A 740 18.40 32.31 -25.32
C GLN A 740 18.60 32.46 -23.81
N TYR A 741 17.69 33.20 -23.17
CA TYR A 741 17.75 33.49 -21.74
C TYR A 741 17.04 32.41 -20.93
N THR A 742 17.80 31.58 -20.21
CA THR A 742 17.26 30.45 -19.42
C THR A 742 17.79 30.44 -17.98
N SER A 743 18.62 31.41 -17.59
CA SER A 743 19.20 31.51 -16.25
C SER A 743 18.98 32.89 -15.63
N LEU A 744 18.97 32.96 -14.30
CA LEU A 744 18.76 34.17 -13.50
C LEU A 744 19.78 34.23 -12.37
N TYR A 745 20.56 35.30 -12.30
CA TYR A 745 21.52 35.54 -11.21
C TYR A 745 20.98 36.63 -10.30
N VAL A 746 20.84 36.31 -9.02
CA VAL A 746 20.26 37.21 -8.02
C VAL A 746 21.34 37.61 -7.02
N ARG A 747 21.46 38.90 -6.70
CA ARG A 747 22.28 39.39 -5.58
C ARG A 747 21.40 40.08 -4.56
N VAL A 748 21.38 39.56 -3.34
CA VAL A 748 20.67 40.18 -2.22
C VAL A 748 21.60 41.20 -1.58
N THR A 749 21.34 42.48 -1.86
CA THR A 749 22.20 43.62 -1.47
C THR A 749 21.51 44.64 -0.56
N GLY A 750 20.20 44.51 -0.31
CA GLY A 750 19.38 45.43 0.50
C GLY A 750 17.95 44.91 0.74
N GLY A 751 17.15 45.65 1.53
CA GLY A 751 15.73 45.35 1.76
C GLY A 751 15.43 44.39 2.91
N LYS A 752 14.19 43.84 2.90
CA LYS A 752 13.76 42.80 3.83
C LYS A 752 14.31 41.43 3.42
N VAL A 753 15.57 41.19 3.78
CA VAL A 753 16.34 39.98 3.42
C VAL A 753 15.57 38.69 3.69
N GLN A 754 14.92 38.55 4.85
CA GLN A 754 14.22 37.32 5.21
C GLN A 754 13.00 37.03 4.33
N GLU A 755 12.24 38.07 3.94
CA GLU A 755 11.10 37.93 3.02
C GLU A 755 11.58 37.54 1.62
N GLN A 756 12.63 38.20 1.11
CA GLN A 756 13.22 37.85 -0.20
C GLN A 756 13.77 36.42 -0.23
N MET A 757 14.45 35.98 0.84
CA MET A 757 14.95 34.61 0.96
C MET A 757 13.81 33.58 1.02
N SER A 758 12.75 33.88 1.79
CA SER A 758 11.57 33.01 1.86
C SER A 758 10.92 32.87 0.48
N ARG A 759 10.81 33.97 -0.26
CA ARG A 759 10.20 33.99 -1.60
C ARG A 759 11.03 33.27 -2.64
N LEU A 760 12.35 33.45 -2.63
CA LEU A 760 13.26 32.70 -3.50
C LEU A 760 13.23 31.19 -3.21
N ARG A 761 13.13 30.79 -1.93
CA ARG A 761 12.94 29.39 -1.55
C ARG A 761 11.62 28.85 -2.08
N GLU A 762 10.52 29.58 -1.93
CA GLU A 762 9.22 29.18 -2.47
C GLU A 762 9.27 28.91 -3.97
N LEU A 763 9.94 29.76 -4.76
CA LEU A 763 10.11 29.58 -6.20
C LEU A 763 10.93 28.33 -6.57
N VAL A 764 11.90 27.95 -5.73
CA VAL A 764 12.71 26.74 -5.91
C VAL A 764 11.96 25.49 -5.44
N ASP A 765 11.24 25.57 -4.32
CA ASP A 765 10.38 24.50 -3.76
C ASP A 765 9.22 24.17 -4.71
N ALA A 766 8.71 25.19 -5.40
CA ALA A 766 7.75 25.06 -6.49
C ALA A 766 8.32 24.39 -7.74
N GLY A 767 9.65 24.36 -7.89
CA GLY A 767 10.35 23.84 -9.06
C GLY A 767 10.37 24.79 -10.26
N VAL A 768 9.90 26.05 -10.12
CA VAL A 768 9.93 27.06 -11.20
C VAL A 768 11.37 27.34 -11.61
N PHE A 769 12.24 27.49 -10.61
CA PHE A 769 13.67 27.65 -10.79
C PHE A 769 14.44 26.54 -10.09
N VAL A 770 15.57 26.20 -10.68
CA VAL A 770 16.53 25.25 -10.15
C VAL A 770 17.70 26.02 -9.58
N PHE A 771 18.02 25.80 -8.31
CA PHE A 771 19.25 26.33 -7.72
C PHE A 771 20.47 25.59 -8.29
N THR A 772 21.35 26.30 -9.00
CA THR A 772 22.56 25.76 -9.64
C THR A 772 23.86 26.29 -9.04
N GLY A 773 23.76 26.93 -7.86
CA GLY A 773 24.90 27.32 -7.04
C GLY A 773 24.86 28.78 -6.58
N GLY A 774 25.75 29.12 -5.65
CA GLY A 774 25.85 30.43 -5.02
C GLY A 774 26.82 30.36 -3.86
N THR A 775 27.68 31.37 -3.70
CA THR A 775 28.57 31.48 -2.53
C THR A 775 28.40 32.87 -1.95
N ALA A 776 28.39 32.99 -0.62
CA ALA A 776 28.66 34.27 0.01
C ALA A 776 30.08 34.68 -0.38
N ARG A 777 30.22 35.63 -1.31
CA ARG A 777 31.53 36.15 -1.70
C ARG A 777 31.79 37.41 -0.89
N THR A 778 32.57 37.29 0.18
CA THR A 778 33.28 38.41 0.81
C THR A 778 34.52 38.75 -0.03
N LYS A 779 34.33 39.39 -1.18
CA LYS A 779 35.44 39.99 -1.95
C LYS A 779 35.09 41.38 -2.45
N THR A 780 34.86 42.30 -1.51
CA THR A 780 35.02 43.74 -1.68
C THR A 780 35.20 44.38 -0.30
N HIS A 781 35.87 45.52 -0.25
CA HIS A 781 36.26 46.27 0.95
C HIS A 781 35.07 46.96 1.67
N ASP A 782 33.83 46.56 1.33
CA ASP A 782 32.58 47.03 1.91
C ASP A 782 31.98 45.94 2.80
N SER A 783 31.48 46.36 3.95
CA SER A 783 31.30 45.59 5.18
C SER A 783 30.09 44.64 5.25
N ASP A 784 29.45 44.27 4.14
CA ASP A 784 28.29 43.36 4.16
C ASP A 784 28.46 42.12 3.26
N PRO A 785 28.20 40.90 3.77
CA PRO A 785 28.26 39.68 2.98
C PRO A 785 27.14 39.64 1.94
N VAL A 786 27.48 39.89 0.67
CA VAL A 786 26.53 39.77 -0.45
C VAL A 786 26.29 38.28 -0.75
N GLN A 787 25.04 37.83 -0.59
CA GLN A 787 24.61 36.50 -1.00
C GLN A 787 24.19 36.52 -2.48
N GLN A 788 24.89 35.75 -3.31
CA GLN A 788 24.59 35.59 -4.74
C GLN A 788 24.00 34.21 -5.03
N PHE A 789 22.83 34.18 -5.68
CA PHE A 789 22.14 32.97 -6.12
C PHE A 789 22.22 32.83 -7.65
N LYS A 790 22.46 31.61 -8.12
CA LYS A 790 22.35 31.24 -9.54
C LYS A 790 21.17 30.30 -9.68
N LEU A 791 20.18 30.76 -10.44
CA LEU A 791 18.94 30.04 -10.71
C LEU A 791 18.91 29.70 -12.20
N THR A 792 18.44 28.51 -12.54
CA THR A 792 18.16 28.11 -13.92
C THR A 792 16.67 27.85 -14.06
N PHE A 793 16.05 28.48 -15.04
CA PHE A 793 14.62 28.35 -15.29
C PHE A 793 14.32 26.94 -15.79
N ARG A 794 13.32 26.28 -15.20
CA ARG A 794 12.89 24.96 -15.66
C ARG A 794 12.12 25.15 -16.98
N LYS A 795 12.85 25.03 -18.09
CA LYS A 795 12.41 25.38 -19.46
C LYS A 795 11.10 24.72 -19.88
N LEU A 796 10.75 23.60 -19.25
CA LEU A 796 9.47 22.95 -19.39
C LEU A 796 8.29 23.91 -19.24
N TYR A 797 8.34 24.86 -18.31
CA TYR A 797 7.24 25.84 -18.11
C TYR A 797 7.15 26.89 -19.22
N GLY A 798 8.16 27.00 -20.09
CA GLY A 798 8.19 27.98 -21.18
C GLY A 798 7.90 27.41 -22.57
N LEU A 799 7.65 26.10 -22.70
CA LEU A 799 7.43 25.47 -24.02
C LEU A 799 6.16 26.00 -24.71
N ALA A 800 5.13 26.33 -23.93
CA ALA A 800 3.91 26.98 -24.42
C ALA A 800 4.18 28.38 -25.02
N ASN A 801 5.16 29.11 -24.47
CA ASN A 801 5.59 30.43 -24.97
C ASN A 801 6.66 30.33 -26.06
N PHE A 802 6.99 29.12 -26.54
CA PHE A 802 8.01 28.89 -27.56
C PHE A 802 9.38 29.49 -27.19
N ILE A 803 9.95 29.11 -26.04
CA ILE A 803 11.31 29.53 -25.67
C ILE A 803 12.40 28.65 -26.32
N GLY A 804 13.62 29.18 -26.41
CA GLY A 804 14.81 28.41 -26.78
C GLY A 804 15.26 27.45 -25.67
N LEU A 805 15.97 26.39 -26.04
CA LEU A 805 16.37 25.31 -25.13
C LEU A 805 17.86 25.36 -24.72
N SER A 806 18.67 26.27 -25.28
CA SER A 806 20.09 26.38 -24.97
C SER A 806 20.38 27.27 -23.76
N ASP A 807 21.34 26.88 -22.90
CA ASP A 807 21.74 27.66 -21.72
C ASP A 807 22.84 28.69 -22.01
N ARG A 808 22.57 29.63 -22.94
CA ARG A 808 23.59 30.60 -23.41
C ARG A 808 23.55 31.94 -22.69
N ASP A 809 22.37 32.43 -22.30
CA ASP A 809 22.19 33.78 -21.75
C ASP A 809 21.52 33.77 -20.37
N ARG A 810 21.70 34.86 -19.61
CA ARG A 810 21.22 34.98 -18.22
C ARG A 810 20.72 36.39 -17.90
N PHE A 811 19.68 36.47 -17.07
CA PHE A 811 19.25 37.70 -16.41
C PHE A 811 20.09 37.94 -15.15
N GLU A 812 20.29 39.19 -14.78
CA GLU A 812 20.96 39.58 -13.52
C GLU A 812 20.07 40.59 -12.78
N LEU A 813 19.68 40.28 -11.53
CA LEU A 813 18.83 41.12 -10.68
C LEU A 813 19.52 41.42 -9.33
N SER A 814 19.38 42.65 -8.84
CA SER A 814 19.90 43.11 -7.54
C SER A 814 19.18 44.38 -7.07
N GLY A 815 19.20 44.66 -5.76
CA GLY A 815 18.61 45.88 -5.20
C GLY A 815 17.09 45.99 -5.45
N GLU A 816 16.62 47.18 -5.81
CA GLU A 816 15.18 47.48 -6.02
C GLU A 816 14.54 46.62 -7.13
N ASP A 817 15.28 46.27 -8.20
CA ASP A 817 14.75 45.43 -9.28
C ASP A 817 14.44 44.00 -8.78
N LEU A 818 15.21 43.48 -7.81
CA LEU A 818 14.92 42.18 -7.20
C LEU A 818 13.67 42.25 -6.30
N GLU A 819 13.55 43.31 -5.50
CA GLU A 819 12.39 43.53 -4.64
C GLU A 819 11.11 43.65 -5.46
N ARG A 820 11.15 44.44 -6.54
CA ARG A 820 10.02 44.60 -7.45
C ARG A 820 9.68 43.30 -8.18
N TRP A 821 10.67 42.54 -8.64
CA TRP A 821 10.41 41.25 -9.30
C TRP A 821 9.78 40.21 -8.36
N LEU A 822 10.20 40.15 -7.09
CA LEU A 822 9.66 39.22 -6.10
C LEU A 822 8.30 39.65 -5.54
N GLY A 823 8.06 40.97 -5.41
CA GLY A 823 6.85 41.55 -4.81
C GLY A 823 5.73 41.91 -5.81
N GLU A 824 6.07 42.18 -7.07
CA GLU A 824 5.12 42.54 -8.15
C GLU A 824 5.25 41.57 -9.35
N PRO A 825 4.76 40.33 -9.25
CA PRO A 825 4.91 39.31 -10.29
C PRO A 825 4.35 39.72 -11.64
N GLN A 826 3.28 40.54 -11.67
CA GLN A 826 2.67 41.03 -12.91
C GLN A 826 3.61 41.95 -13.70
N ALA A 827 4.51 42.68 -13.03
CA ALA A 827 5.53 43.51 -13.66
C ALA A 827 6.81 42.73 -14.00
N GLY A 828 6.83 41.41 -13.79
CA GLY A 828 8.04 40.59 -13.88
C GLY A 828 8.74 40.68 -15.24
N LYS A 829 7.99 40.65 -16.35
CA LYS A 829 8.56 40.80 -17.70
C LYS A 829 9.19 42.17 -17.92
N GLU A 830 8.53 43.24 -17.50
CA GLU A 830 9.04 44.62 -17.61
C GLU A 830 10.39 44.75 -16.88
N VAL A 831 10.46 44.26 -15.65
CA VAL A 831 11.67 44.30 -14.83
C VAL A 831 12.83 43.53 -15.49
N LEU A 832 12.56 42.34 -16.04
CA LEU A 832 13.58 41.54 -16.73
C LEU A 832 14.09 42.17 -18.04
N LEU A 833 13.26 42.93 -18.75
CA LEU A 833 13.59 43.53 -20.04
C LEU A 833 14.24 44.91 -19.94
N ARG A 834 14.06 45.62 -18.82
CA ARG A 834 14.41 47.04 -18.59
C ARG A 834 15.82 47.44 -19.04
N ASN A 835 16.79 46.53 -18.92
CA ASN A 835 18.21 46.78 -19.24
C ASN A 835 18.72 46.00 -20.47
N LEU A 836 17.86 45.24 -21.16
CA LEU A 836 18.28 44.27 -22.19
C LEU A 836 17.57 44.42 -23.55
N SER A 837 16.35 44.96 -23.57
CA SER A 837 15.63 45.25 -24.81
C SER A 837 16.10 46.57 -25.42
N THR A 838 16.25 46.60 -26.75
CA THR A 838 16.56 47.81 -27.54
C THR A 838 15.32 48.49 -28.08
N ALA A 839 14.14 47.89 -27.93
CA ALA A 839 12.88 48.53 -28.21
C ALA A 839 12.45 49.31 -26.96
N GLY A 840 12.21 50.62 -27.08
CA GLY A 840 11.40 51.32 -26.08
C GLY A 840 10.04 50.63 -25.94
N PRO A 841 9.28 50.86 -24.86
CA PRO A 841 7.95 50.28 -24.74
C PRO A 841 7.17 50.64 -26.01
N GLU A 842 6.90 49.64 -26.85
CA GLU A 842 5.91 49.80 -27.91
C GLU A 842 4.59 49.98 -27.14
N VAL A 843 4.27 51.25 -26.92
CA VAL A 843 2.89 51.68 -26.78
C VAL A 843 2.24 51.18 -28.06
N ASP A 844 1.40 50.16 -27.96
CA ASP A 844 0.40 49.86 -28.97
C ASP A 844 -0.44 51.14 -29.13
N GLY A 845 0.04 51.99 -30.03
CA GLY A 845 -0.60 53.21 -30.46
C GLY A 845 -1.68 52.85 -31.46
N GLU A 846 -2.73 52.18 -30.99
CA GLU A 846 -4.05 52.30 -31.59
C GLU A 846 -4.95 52.94 -30.53
N GLN A 847 -5.39 54.16 -30.83
CA GLN A 847 -6.31 54.91 -29.98
C GLN A 847 -7.57 54.08 -29.70
N PRO A 848 -8.09 54.10 -28.46
CA PRO A 848 -9.31 53.39 -28.13
C PRO A 848 -10.48 54.09 -28.83
N ASN A 849 -11.03 53.47 -29.88
CA ASN A 849 -12.40 53.76 -30.26
C ASN A 849 -13.29 53.24 -29.13
N ALA A 850 -13.89 54.17 -28.39
CA ALA A 850 -14.98 53.89 -27.48
C ALA A 850 -16.21 53.48 -28.30
N ASP A 851 -16.29 52.20 -28.67
CA ASP A 851 -17.51 51.42 -28.99
C ASP A 851 -17.12 50.07 -29.65
N GLU A 852 -16.33 49.23 -28.97
CA GLU A 852 -16.21 47.81 -29.36
C GLU A 852 -16.39 46.89 -28.15
N ASP A 853 -17.53 46.18 -28.14
CA ASP A 853 -17.80 45.00 -27.32
C ASP A 853 -16.68 43.95 -27.46
N PRO A 854 -16.44 43.13 -26.41
CA PRO A 854 -15.47 42.04 -26.46
C PRO A 854 -15.91 41.01 -27.51
N ARG A 855 -15.27 41.02 -28.69
CA ARG A 855 -15.58 40.04 -29.75
C ARG A 855 -14.93 38.68 -29.45
N PRO A 856 -15.68 37.58 -29.55
CA PRO A 856 -15.15 36.23 -29.47
C PRO A 856 -14.21 35.92 -30.65
N PHE A 857 -13.25 35.02 -30.42
CA PHE A 857 -12.46 34.40 -31.48
C PHE A 857 -13.38 33.81 -32.57
N GLU A 858 -13.39 34.38 -33.77
CA GLU A 858 -14.08 33.79 -34.92
C GLU A 858 -13.37 32.48 -35.33
N THR A 859 -14.10 31.38 -35.20
CA THR A 859 -13.79 30.09 -35.82
C THR A 859 -13.66 30.24 -37.33
N ALA A 860 -12.59 29.65 -37.89
CA ALA A 860 -12.39 29.55 -39.33
C ALA A 860 -13.61 28.91 -40.04
N PRO A 861 -13.94 29.34 -41.27
CA PRO A 861 -15.12 28.86 -41.97
C PRO A 861 -15.07 27.35 -42.24
N ARG A 862 -16.17 26.68 -41.88
CA ARG A 862 -16.46 25.27 -42.18
C ARG A 862 -16.20 24.96 -43.66
N ALA A 863 -15.31 24.00 -43.92
CA ALA A 863 -15.33 23.26 -45.16
C ALA A 863 -16.59 22.36 -45.17
N VAL A 864 -17.43 22.55 -46.19
CA VAL A 864 -18.67 21.81 -46.39
C VAL A 864 -18.36 20.40 -46.90
N ALA A 865 -18.86 19.42 -46.15
CA ALA A 865 -19.22 18.05 -46.54
C ALA A 865 -18.28 17.28 -47.47
N ALA A 866 -17.36 16.52 -46.86
CA ALA A 866 -17.14 15.14 -47.26
C ALA A 866 -17.34 14.31 -45.99
N ILE A 867 -18.36 13.44 -45.97
CA ILE A 867 -18.64 12.52 -44.87
C ILE A 867 -17.40 11.64 -44.68
N PRO A 868 -16.58 11.81 -43.62
CA PRO A 868 -15.65 10.78 -43.23
C PRO A 868 -16.44 9.91 -42.27
N THR A 869 -16.67 8.66 -42.67
CA THR A 869 -17.12 7.60 -41.78
C THR A 869 -16.35 7.74 -40.46
N GLN A 870 -17.06 8.18 -39.41
CA GLN A 870 -16.56 8.21 -38.05
C GLN A 870 -16.31 6.75 -37.70
N MET A 871 -15.06 6.30 -37.86
CA MET A 871 -14.62 5.06 -37.24
C MET A 871 -14.63 5.35 -35.75
N ASP A 872 -15.60 4.77 -35.05
CA ASP A 872 -15.63 4.71 -33.61
C ASP A 872 -14.26 4.28 -33.10
N LEU A 873 -13.61 5.19 -32.36
CA LEU A 873 -12.37 4.96 -31.63
C LEU A 873 -12.56 3.96 -30.47
N LEU A 874 -13.79 3.43 -30.30
CA LEU A 874 -14.21 2.44 -29.32
C LEU A 874 -13.98 0.99 -29.79
N ASP A 875 -13.90 0.71 -31.10
CA ASP A 875 -13.69 -0.67 -31.60
C ASP A 875 -12.20 -1.06 -31.73
N GLY A 876 -11.29 -0.08 -31.67
CA GLY A 876 -9.84 -0.30 -31.80
C GLY A 876 -9.11 -0.64 -30.49
N LEU A 877 -9.81 -0.60 -29.37
CA LEU A 877 -9.31 -0.97 -28.04
C LEU A 877 -9.94 -2.31 -27.63
N GLN A 878 -9.72 -3.35 -28.43
CA GLN A 878 -9.66 -4.66 -27.80
C GLN A 878 -8.50 -4.58 -26.81
N GLU A 879 -8.84 -4.62 -25.52
CA GLU A 879 -7.90 -4.94 -24.47
C GLU A 879 -6.98 -6.05 -25.01
N PRO A 880 -5.64 -5.90 -24.95
CA PRO A 880 -4.79 -7.05 -25.18
C PRO A 880 -5.34 -8.13 -24.25
N PRO A 881 -5.71 -9.32 -24.77
CA PRO A 881 -6.39 -10.33 -23.97
C PRO A 881 -5.57 -10.48 -22.71
N ALA A 882 -6.17 -10.10 -21.56
CA ALA A 882 -5.54 -10.26 -20.27
C ALA A 882 -4.89 -11.63 -20.31
N ALA A 883 -3.55 -11.67 -20.17
CA ALA A 883 -2.79 -12.91 -20.24
C ALA A 883 -3.58 -13.91 -19.41
N ARG A 884 -4.18 -14.91 -20.07
CA ARG A 884 -5.12 -15.82 -19.40
C ARG A 884 -4.39 -16.26 -18.14
N PRO A 885 -4.91 -15.99 -16.93
CA PRO A 885 -4.28 -16.51 -15.73
C PRO A 885 -4.21 -18.02 -15.96
N GLY A 886 -2.99 -18.54 -16.05
CA GLY A 886 -2.78 -19.93 -16.42
C GLY A 886 -3.42 -20.79 -15.35
N THR A 887 -4.61 -21.33 -15.61
CA THR A 887 -5.28 -22.40 -14.83
C THR A 887 -5.08 -22.36 -13.30
N ALA A 888 -5.06 -21.15 -12.72
CA ALA A 888 -5.08 -20.96 -11.29
C ALA A 888 -6.55 -20.92 -10.87
N LEU A 889 -6.85 -21.48 -9.68
CA LEU A 889 -8.19 -21.45 -9.09
C LEU A 889 -8.82 -20.08 -9.29
N CYS A 890 -10.01 -20.02 -9.91
CA CYS A 890 -10.87 -18.85 -9.82
C CYS A 890 -11.20 -18.72 -8.33
N THR A 891 -10.38 -17.97 -7.61
CA THR A 891 -10.50 -17.83 -6.16
C THR A 891 -11.74 -17.00 -5.95
N ILE A 892 -12.72 -17.58 -5.26
CA ILE A 892 -13.99 -16.92 -4.99
C ILE A 892 -13.66 -15.81 -3.99
N VAL A 893 -14.02 -14.58 -4.39
CA VAL A 893 -13.89 -13.35 -3.60
C VAL A 893 -14.28 -13.63 -2.15
N PRO A 894 -13.47 -13.29 -1.12
CA PRO A 894 -13.90 -13.38 0.27
C PRO A 894 -15.24 -12.65 0.38
N LEU A 895 -16.27 -13.35 0.88
CA LEU A 895 -17.68 -13.07 0.60
C LEU A 895 -17.98 -11.58 0.78
N ALA A 896 -17.95 -10.85 -0.35
CA ALA A 896 -18.18 -9.41 -0.33
C ALA A 896 -19.53 -9.16 0.33
N PRO A 897 -19.70 -8.08 1.10
CA PRO A 897 -20.99 -7.75 1.69
C PRO A 897 -22.07 -7.79 0.62
N SER A 898 -23.14 -8.55 0.86
CA SER A 898 -24.25 -8.59 -0.08
C SER A 898 -25.01 -7.29 0.08
N VAL A 899 -25.30 -6.65 -1.05
CA VAL A 899 -26.09 -5.42 -1.09
C VAL A 899 -27.25 -5.66 -2.03
N ARG A 900 -28.47 -5.40 -1.55
CA ARG A 900 -29.69 -5.53 -2.33
C ARG A 900 -30.55 -4.29 -2.16
N GLU A 901 -31.00 -3.71 -3.26
CA GLU A 901 -32.02 -2.64 -3.21
C GLU A 901 -33.38 -3.26 -2.84
N ILE A 902 -34.05 -2.66 -1.85
CA ILE A 902 -35.35 -3.12 -1.34
C ILE A 902 -36.44 -2.06 -1.61
N GLY A 903 -37.65 -2.55 -1.88
CA GLY A 903 -38.80 -1.67 -2.10
C GLY A 903 -39.38 -1.13 -0.79
N ALA A 904 -40.11 -0.01 -0.84
CA ALA A 904 -40.76 0.57 0.33
C ALA A 904 -41.77 -0.39 1.02
N ALA A 905 -42.44 -1.25 0.24
CA ALA A 905 -43.35 -2.26 0.78
C ALA A 905 -42.61 -3.37 1.56
N GLU A 906 -41.40 -3.72 1.12
CA GLU A 906 -40.55 -4.69 1.81
C GLU A 906 -40.02 -4.09 3.11
N LEU A 907 -39.56 -2.83 3.08
CA LEU A 907 -39.12 -2.09 4.26
C LEU A 907 -40.21 -2.01 5.34
N ALA A 908 -41.47 -1.81 4.96
CA ALA A 908 -42.58 -1.75 5.89
C ALA A 908 -42.82 -3.06 6.67
N GLY A 909 -42.34 -4.19 6.14
CA GLY A 909 -42.38 -5.48 6.82
C GLY A 909 -41.21 -5.72 7.78
N ILE A 910 -40.23 -4.81 7.85
CA ILE A 910 -38.99 -4.99 8.62
C ILE A 910 -39.05 -4.20 9.93
N THR A 911 -38.81 -4.87 11.05
CA THR A 911 -38.69 -4.24 12.37
C THR A 911 -37.32 -3.56 12.51
N VAL A 912 -37.32 -2.24 12.75
CA VAL A 912 -36.11 -1.44 12.97
C VAL A 912 -36.01 -1.09 14.46
N ASP A 913 -34.87 -1.38 15.08
CA ASP A 913 -34.64 -1.06 16.49
C ASP A 913 -34.13 0.38 16.62
N ASP A 914 -33.01 0.66 15.97
CA ASP A 914 -32.35 1.96 15.96
C ASP A 914 -32.34 2.58 14.56
N MET A 915 -32.63 3.88 14.48
CA MET A 915 -32.42 4.67 13.27
C MET A 915 -31.40 5.78 13.52
N VAL A 916 -30.37 5.88 12.68
CA VAL A 916 -29.37 6.95 12.73
C VAL A 916 -29.65 7.96 11.62
N THR A 917 -29.73 9.24 11.97
CA THR A 917 -29.96 10.32 11.00
C THR A 917 -29.21 11.60 11.38
N GLY A 918 -28.97 12.48 10.40
CA GLY A 918 -28.35 13.78 10.63
C GLY A 918 -29.36 14.91 10.56
N LEU A 919 -29.29 15.86 11.49
CA LEU A 919 -30.09 17.08 11.49
C LEU A 919 -29.50 18.10 10.50
N GLY A 920 -29.65 17.81 9.21
CA GLY A 920 -29.02 18.55 8.12
C GLY A 920 -29.79 19.80 7.65
N PHE A 921 -29.11 20.65 6.87
CA PHE A 921 -29.71 21.85 6.26
C PHE A 921 -30.24 21.62 4.83
N GLU A 922 -29.98 20.46 4.22
CA GLU A 922 -30.42 20.15 2.86
C GLU A 922 -31.94 19.88 2.82
N ASP A 923 -32.68 20.42 1.84
CA ASP A 923 -34.15 20.23 1.71
C ASP A 923 -34.60 18.76 1.72
N ARG A 924 -33.72 17.88 1.21
CA ARG A 924 -33.97 16.43 1.14
C ARG A 924 -33.87 15.72 2.48
N THR A 925 -33.26 16.34 3.49
CA THR A 925 -33.05 15.71 4.80
C THR A 925 -34.35 15.52 5.60
N PRO A 926 -35.19 16.55 5.83
CA PRO A 926 -36.47 16.37 6.52
C PRO A 926 -37.42 15.44 5.74
N GLU A 927 -37.41 15.52 4.41
CA GLU A 927 -38.26 14.70 3.55
C GLU A 927 -37.85 13.20 3.54
N SER A 928 -36.54 12.92 3.62
CA SER A 928 -36.01 11.56 3.80
C SER A 928 -36.46 10.95 5.13
N LEU A 929 -36.38 11.72 6.22
CA LEU A 929 -36.87 11.32 7.54
C LEU A 929 -38.37 11.05 7.52
N ARG A 930 -39.17 11.95 6.93
CA ARG A 930 -40.63 11.78 6.80
C ARG A 930 -40.99 10.48 6.09
N ARG A 931 -40.40 10.23 4.92
CA ARG A 931 -40.66 9.01 4.11
C ARG A 931 -40.24 7.74 4.83
N THR A 932 -39.12 7.77 5.54
CA THR A 932 -38.61 6.60 6.29
C THR A 932 -39.50 6.29 7.48
N LEU A 933 -39.97 7.29 8.23
CA LEU A 933 -40.88 7.13 9.36
C LEU A 933 -42.30 6.74 8.92
N GLU A 934 -42.72 7.03 7.68
CA GLU A 934 -43.98 6.52 7.13
C GLU A 934 -43.97 5.01 6.89
N MET A 935 -42.80 4.45 6.60
CA MET A 935 -42.63 3.02 6.33
C MET A 935 -42.21 2.23 7.56
N THR A 936 -41.52 2.86 8.51
CA THR A 936 -40.93 2.18 9.68
C THR A 936 -41.29 2.88 10.97
N ARG A 937 -41.23 2.14 12.09
CA ARG A 937 -41.38 2.71 13.43
C ARG A 937 -40.20 2.28 14.32
N PRO A 938 -39.07 2.99 14.26
CA PRO A 938 -37.92 2.66 15.08
C PRO A 938 -38.23 2.81 16.57
N SER A 939 -37.60 1.99 17.40
CA SER A 939 -37.71 2.09 18.87
C SER A 939 -36.97 3.33 19.40
N ARG A 940 -35.83 3.66 18.77
CA ARG A 940 -34.99 4.80 19.12
C ARG A 940 -34.40 5.45 17.87
N ILE A 941 -34.26 6.77 17.88
CA ILE A 941 -33.58 7.54 16.84
C ILE A 941 -32.35 8.22 17.45
N ILE A 942 -31.18 7.97 16.85
CA ILE A 942 -29.92 8.65 17.15
C ILE A 942 -29.76 9.79 16.14
N ALA A 943 -29.90 11.03 16.60
CA ALA A 943 -29.83 12.21 15.75
C ALA A 943 -28.50 12.94 15.94
N ILE A 944 -27.77 13.15 14.84
CA ILE A 944 -26.49 13.86 14.85
C ILE A 944 -26.73 15.33 14.54
N ALA A 945 -26.45 16.20 15.52
CA ALA A 945 -26.59 17.64 15.43
C ALA A 945 -25.31 18.29 14.87
N TYR A 946 -25.47 19.23 13.93
CA TYR A 946 -24.38 20.02 13.35
C TYR A 946 -24.43 21.46 13.86
N ASP A 947 -23.30 22.18 13.76
CA ASP A 947 -23.21 23.59 14.16
C ASP A 947 -24.20 24.49 13.41
N ASN A 948 -24.53 24.13 12.16
CA ASN A 948 -25.63 24.74 11.44
C ASN A 948 -26.94 23.99 11.76
N PRO A 949 -27.92 24.63 12.41
CA PRO A 949 -29.16 23.98 12.81
C PRO A 949 -30.06 23.58 11.63
N GLY A 950 -29.94 24.22 10.47
CA GLY A 950 -30.68 23.84 9.25
C GLY A 950 -32.18 23.63 9.48
N HIS A 951 -32.69 22.45 9.09
CA HIS A 951 -34.06 22.00 9.31
C HIS A 951 -34.24 21.19 10.61
N GLY A 952 -33.28 21.26 11.53
CA GLY A 952 -33.20 20.40 12.72
C GLY A 952 -34.41 20.51 13.66
N ASP A 953 -34.98 21.71 13.84
CA ASP A 953 -36.15 21.91 14.71
C ASP A 953 -37.43 21.28 14.14
N GLU A 954 -37.62 21.36 12.82
CA GLU A 954 -38.71 20.68 12.12
C GLU A 954 -38.59 19.15 12.30
N MET A 955 -37.39 18.61 12.10
CA MET A 955 -37.11 17.18 12.26
C MET A 955 -37.32 16.70 13.71
N ARG A 956 -36.88 17.47 14.71
CA ARG A 956 -37.12 17.17 16.13
C ARG A 956 -38.61 17.11 16.47
N THR A 957 -39.38 18.04 15.92
CA THR A 957 -40.84 18.06 16.07
C THR A 957 -41.46 16.80 15.45
N MET A 958 -41.07 16.47 14.21
CA MET A 958 -41.55 15.28 13.50
C MET A 958 -41.29 13.96 14.24
N ILE A 959 -40.16 13.85 14.94
CA ILE A 959 -39.82 12.68 15.76
C ILE A 959 -40.67 12.64 17.04
N SER A 960 -40.77 13.77 17.72
CA SER A 960 -41.49 13.91 18.99
C SER A 960 -42.99 13.63 18.83
N ASP A 961 -43.60 14.09 17.73
CA ASP A 961 -45.02 13.89 17.41
C ASP A 961 -45.40 12.41 17.26
N ARG A 962 -44.43 11.55 16.94
CA ARG A 962 -44.61 10.10 16.81
C ARG A 962 -44.31 9.32 18.10
N GLY A 963 -43.89 10.02 19.15
CA GLY A 963 -43.56 9.44 20.47
C GLY A 963 -42.36 8.49 20.43
N ILE A 964 -41.41 8.70 19.51
CA ILE A 964 -40.18 7.90 19.38
C ILE A 964 -39.10 8.48 20.29
N VAL A 965 -38.30 7.62 20.93
CA VAL A 965 -37.19 8.07 21.78
C VAL A 965 -36.11 8.71 20.91
N LEU A 966 -35.79 9.98 21.19
CA LEU A 966 -34.74 10.73 20.51
C LEU A 966 -33.49 10.83 21.40
N GLU A 967 -32.36 10.37 20.90
CA GLU A 967 -31.04 10.53 21.51
C GLU A 967 -30.19 11.42 20.60
N GLU A 968 -29.93 12.65 21.04
CA GLU A 968 -29.18 13.64 20.25
C GLU A 968 -27.70 13.66 20.66
N VAL A 969 -26.80 13.71 19.68
CA VAL A 969 -25.34 13.79 19.87
C VAL A 969 -24.76 14.85 18.93
N THR A 970 -23.77 15.61 19.40
CA THR A 970 -23.09 16.58 18.52
C THR A 970 -22.21 15.86 17.48
N TYR A 971 -22.04 16.47 16.31
CA TYR A 971 -21.17 15.93 15.27
C TYR A 971 -19.72 15.73 15.76
N ALA A 972 -19.21 16.67 16.56
CA ALA A 972 -17.86 16.58 17.11
C ALA A 972 -17.70 15.35 18.03
N ASP A 973 -18.64 15.15 18.96
CA ASP A 973 -18.61 14.03 19.90
C ASP A 973 -18.77 12.69 19.18
N PHE A 974 -19.67 12.64 18.18
CA PHE A 974 -19.90 11.42 17.40
C PHE A 974 -18.64 10.98 16.63
N VAL A 975 -17.97 11.91 15.95
CA VAL A 975 -16.74 11.60 15.18
C VAL A 975 -15.56 11.25 16.08
N GLN A 976 -15.56 11.70 17.34
CA GLN A 976 -14.58 11.30 18.36
C GLN A 976 -14.91 9.95 19.03
N GLY A 977 -15.99 9.29 18.64
CA GLY A 977 -16.39 7.99 19.19
C GLY A 977 -17.10 8.07 20.55
N ALA A 978 -17.52 9.27 20.98
CA ALA A 978 -18.27 9.48 22.23
C ALA A 978 -19.80 9.35 22.03
N GLY A 979 -20.26 8.96 20.83
CA GLY A 979 -21.68 8.86 20.51
C GLY A 979 -22.35 7.53 20.90
N PRO A 980 -23.70 7.47 20.85
CA PRO A 980 -24.45 6.27 21.16
C PRO A 980 -24.18 5.14 20.16
N VAL A 981 -23.99 3.91 20.65
CA VAL A 981 -23.78 2.73 19.80
C VAL A 981 -25.13 2.20 19.31
N PRO A 982 -25.30 1.92 18.00
CA PRO A 982 -26.48 1.26 17.46
C PRO A 982 -26.68 -0.16 18.02
N ARG A 983 -27.93 -0.60 18.14
CA ARG A 983 -28.34 -1.89 18.71
C ARG A 983 -29.38 -2.55 17.81
N GLY A 984 -29.33 -3.88 17.74
CA GLY A 984 -30.27 -4.68 16.94
C GLY A 984 -30.23 -4.31 15.46
N ARG A 985 -31.38 -4.43 14.79
CA ARG A 985 -31.50 -4.07 13.37
C ARG A 985 -31.48 -2.56 13.20
N THR A 986 -30.42 -2.05 12.58
CA THR A 986 -30.16 -0.62 12.45
C THR A 986 -30.53 -0.12 11.06
N LEU A 987 -31.16 1.06 10.99
CA LEU A 987 -31.36 1.82 9.75
C LEU A 987 -30.50 3.09 9.78
N VAL A 988 -29.64 3.30 8.79
CA VAL A 988 -28.85 4.52 8.66
C VAL A 988 -29.38 5.34 7.49
N ASP A 989 -29.97 6.50 7.78
CA ASP A 989 -30.32 7.49 6.76
C ASP A 989 -29.11 8.36 6.45
N VAL A 990 -28.44 8.02 5.34
CA VAL A 990 -27.22 8.71 4.92
C VAL A 990 -27.48 10.09 4.30
N THR A 991 -28.75 10.45 4.08
CA THR A 991 -29.15 11.68 3.39
C THR A 991 -28.70 12.94 4.14
N GLY A 992 -28.89 13.00 5.45
CA GLY A 992 -28.50 14.12 6.31
C GLY A 992 -27.10 14.01 6.90
N LEU A 993 -26.39 12.90 6.65
CA LEU A 993 -25.11 12.63 7.28
C LEU A 993 -23.94 13.26 6.49
N ALA A 994 -23.04 13.93 7.21
CA ALA A 994 -21.72 14.28 6.69
C ALA A 994 -20.88 13.01 6.51
N LYS A 995 -19.99 12.97 5.51
CA LYS A 995 -19.24 11.74 5.16
C LYS A 995 -18.53 11.07 6.35
N PRO A 996 -17.87 11.79 7.29
CA PRO A 996 -17.27 11.15 8.47
C PRO A 996 -18.30 10.47 9.39
N ALA A 997 -19.43 11.13 9.66
CA ALA A 997 -20.51 10.56 10.49
C ALA A 997 -21.22 9.40 9.78
N LEU A 998 -21.47 9.53 8.48
CA LEU A 998 -21.98 8.45 7.62
C LEU A 998 -21.09 7.22 7.70
N PHE A 999 -19.78 7.41 7.51
CA PHE A 999 -18.80 6.32 7.54
C PHE A 999 -18.81 5.60 8.90
N GLY A 1000 -18.78 6.36 10.00
CA GLY A 1000 -18.87 5.80 11.35
C GLY A 1000 -20.18 5.05 11.62
N ALA A 1001 -21.32 5.63 11.24
CA ALA A 1001 -22.64 5.04 11.47
C ALA A 1001 -22.87 3.74 10.68
N VAL A 1002 -22.50 3.71 9.39
CA VAL A 1002 -22.62 2.51 8.54
C VAL A 1002 -21.73 1.39 9.05
N ARG A 1003 -20.47 1.69 9.43
CA ARG A 1003 -19.56 0.69 10.00
C ARG A 1003 -20.08 0.13 11.32
N ALA A 1004 -20.53 1.00 12.23
CA ALA A 1004 -21.10 0.57 13.51
C ALA A 1004 -22.35 -0.30 13.33
N GLY A 1005 -23.22 0.06 12.38
CA GLY A 1005 -24.42 -0.72 12.05
C GLY A 1005 -24.12 -2.11 11.50
N LEU A 1006 -23.07 -2.28 10.68
CA LEU A 1006 -22.67 -3.59 10.14
C LEU A 1006 -21.97 -4.52 11.15
N TRP A 1007 -21.52 -3.99 12.28
CA TRP A 1007 -20.99 -4.81 13.37
C TRP A 1007 -22.08 -5.35 14.29
N ALA A 1008 -23.32 -4.85 14.17
CA ALA A 1008 -24.47 -5.47 14.80
C ALA A 1008 -24.72 -6.88 14.22
N PRO A 1009 -25.31 -7.80 15.00
CA PRO A 1009 -25.58 -9.16 14.54
C PRO A 1009 -26.63 -9.23 13.42
N ASP A 1010 -27.50 -8.23 13.31
CA ASP A 1010 -28.60 -8.13 12.35
C ASP A 1010 -28.22 -7.35 11.09
N GLU A 1011 -29.01 -7.55 10.02
CA GLU A 1011 -28.90 -6.85 8.73
C GLU A 1011 -28.94 -5.31 8.88
N LEU A 1012 -28.07 -4.58 8.14
CA LEU A 1012 -28.09 -3.13 8.09
C LEU A 1012 -29.02 -2.65 6.97
N ILE A 1013 -29.84 -1.64 7.25
CA ILE A 1013 -30.61 -0.93 6.24
C ILE A 1013 -30.00 0.45 6.00
N VAL A 1014 -29.83 0.83 4.74
CA VAL A 1014 -29.36 2.17 4.34
C VAL A 1014 -30.47 2.88 3.57
N ALA A 1015 -30.80 4.09 3.98
CA ALA A 1015 -31.72 4.98 3.26
C ALA A 1015 -30.96 6.14 2.61
N TYR A 1016 -31.25 6.40 1.34
CA TYR A 1016 -30.68 7.52 0.60
C TYR A 1016 -31.75 8.24 -0.22
N THR A 1017 -31.89 9.54 0.00
CA THR A 1017 -32.72 10.41 -0.83
C THR A 1017 -31.87 11.31 -1.72
N GLY A 1018 -32.16 11.35 -3.03
CA GLY A 1018 -31.48 12.23 -3.98
C GLY A 1018 -31.96 13.69 -3.92
N ALA A 1019 -31.20 14.62 -4.50
CA ALA A 1019 -31.62 15.98 -4.80
C ALA A 1019 -32.07 16.12 -6.28
N LYS A 1020 -32.83 17.18 -6.59
CA LYS A 1020 -33.20 17.51 -7.98
C LYS A 1020 -32.06 18.19 -8.73
N GLU A 1021 -31.37 19.09 -8.04
CA GLU A 1021 -30.23 19.84 -8.57
C GLU A 1021 -29.01 19.63 -7.69
N TYR A 1022 -27.85 19.45 -8.34
CA TYR A 1022 -26.56 19.29 -7.69
C TYR A 1022 -25.60 20.34 -8.25
N TYR A 1023 -24.77 20.95 -7.40
CA TYR A 1023 -23.67 21.82 -7.85
C TYR A 1023 -22.38 21.00 -8.03
N PRO A 1024 -21.54 21.30 -9.04
CA PRO A 1024 -21.66 22.37 -10.04
C PRO A 1024 -22.83 22.15 -11.03
N LEU A 1025 -23.38 23.21 -11.61
CA LEU A 1025 -24.52 23.15 -12.53
C LEU A 1025 -24.11 22.64 -13.93
N GLU A 1026 -25.08 22.16 -14.71
CA GLU A 1026 -24.82 21.63 -16.06
C GLU A 1026 -24.18 22.67 -17.00
N GLU A 1027 -24.60 23.93 -16.92
CA GLU A 1027 -24.04 25.02 -17.71
C GLU A 1027 -22.55 25.26 -17.42
N GLU A 1028 -22.14 25.18 -16.15
CA GLU A 1028 -20.75 25.35 -15.71
C GLU A 1028 -19.88 24.18 -16.19
N LEU A 1029 -20.42 22.96 -16.16
CA LEU A 1029 -19.72 21.76 -16.59
C LEU A 1029 -19.55 21.71 -18.11
N ARG A 1030 -20.48 22.28 -18.89
CA ARG A 1030 -20.36 22.36 -20.35
C ARG A 1030 -19.15 23.17 -20.79
N VAL A 1031 -18.81 24.26 -20.10
CA VAL A 1031 -17.62 25.07 -20.41
C VAL A 1031 -16.34 24.22 -20.34
N VAL A 1032 -16.22 23.38 -19.32
CA VAL A 1032 -15.11 22.43 -19.18
C VAL A 1032 -15.08 21.40 -20.31
N LEU A 1033 -16.24 20.88 -20.72
CA LEU A 1033 -16.33 19.88 -21.79
C LEU A 1033 -16.03 20.47 -23.17
N GLU A 1034 -16.41 21.72 -23.41
CA GLU A 1034 -16.07 22.46 -24.63
C GLU A 1034 -14.56 22.70 -24.70
N ALA A 1035 -13.94 23.11 -23.58
CA ALA A 1035 -12.48 23.22 -23.47
C ALA A 1035 -11.77 21.88 -23.70
N TYR A 1036 -12.29 20.78 -23.13
CA TYR A 1036 -11.77 19.42 -23.36
C TYR A 1036 -11.84 19.01 -24.83
N SER A 1037 -12.97 19.30 -25.49
CA SER A 1037 -13.21 18.93 -26.88
C SER A 1037 -12.35 19.73 -27.86
N ALA A 1038 -11.96 20.95 -27.49
CA ALA A 1038 -11.02 21.77 -28.25
C ALA A 1038 -9.58 21.21 -28.25
N SER A 1039 -9.31 20.17 -27.45
CA SER A 1039 -7.96 19.63 -27.22
C SER A 1039 -6.98 20.71 -26.72
N ASP A 1040 -7.50 21.77 -26.10
CA ASP A 1040 -6.70 22.81 -25.47
C ASP A 1040 -6.55 22.47 -23.99
N HIS A 1041 -5.47 21.75 -23.68
CA HIS A 1041 -5.20 21.27 -22.33
C HIS A 1041 -4.98 22.41 -21.33
N HIS A 1042 -4.46 23.57 -21.76
CA HIS A 1042 -4.28 24.72 -20.88
C HIS A 1042 -5.62 25.38 -20.52
N LEU A 1043 -6.50 25.55 -21.51
CA LEU A 1043 -7.86 26.04 -21.29
C LEU A 1043 -8.65 25.07 -20.40
N LEU A 1044 -8.59 23.77 -20.69
CA LEU A 1044 -9.26 22.72 -19.91
C LEU A 1044 -8.97 22.82 -18.41
N LEU A 1045 -7.69 22.90 -18.07
CA LEU A 1045 -7.24 22.94 -16.69
C LEU A 1045 -7.65 24.25 -16.00
N THR A 1046 -7.63 25.38 -16.73
CA THR A 1046 -8.11 26.67 -16.24
C THR A 1046 -9.62 26.63 -15.95
N GLU A 1047 -10.40 26.07 -16.87
CA GLU A 1047 -11.85 25.94 -16.72
C GLU A 1047 -12.21 24.99 -15.59
N LEU A 1048 -11.50 23.87 -15.42
CA LEU A 1048 -11.67 22.97 -14.28
C LEU A 1048 -11.57 23.71 -12.94
N ARG A 1049 -10.55 24.56 -12.75
CA ARG A 1049 -10.38 25.34 -11.52
C ARG A 1049 -11.54 26.31 -11.27
N ASN A 1050 -12.08 26.91 -12.32
CA ASN A 1050 -13.14 27.92 -12.21
C ASN A 1050 -14.52 27.31 -11.90
N VAL A 1051 -14.65 25.98 -11.96
CA VAL A 1051 -15.89 25.27 -11.62
C VAL A 1051 -16.27 25.52 -10.16
N LEU A 1052 -17.47 26.06 -9.94
CA LEU A 1052 -18.00 26.27 -8.59
C LEU A 1052 -18.33 24.93 -7.91
N THR A 1053 -17.49 24.52 -6.97
CA THR A 1053 -17.64 23.24 -6.26
C THR A 1053 -18.53 23.31 -5.01
N GLY A 1054 -18.88 24.51 -4.55
CA GLY A 1054 -19.61 24.74 -3.29
C GLY A 1054 -18.73 24.54 -2.04
N GLU A 1055 -17.40 24.55 -2.20
CA GLU A 1055 -16.40 24.29 -1.15
C GLU A 1055 -15.22 25.25 -1.32
N SER A 1056 -14.61 25.68 -0.22
CA SER A 1056 -13.37 26.46 -0.24
C SER A 1056 -12.23 25.70 0.43
N GLY A 1057 -11.05 25.74 -0.20
CA GLY A 1057 -9.80 25.34 0.42
C GLY A 1057 -9.29 26.40 1.42
N PRO A 1058 -8.21 26.12 2.17
CA PRO A 1058 -7.35 24.94 2.05
C PRO A 1058 -8.03 23.64 2.49
N TYR A 1059 -7.62 22.54 1.85
CA TYR A 1059 -8.11 21.20 2.17
C TYR A 1059 -7.18 20.49 3.16
N GLN A 1060 -7.74 19.66 4.03
CA GLN A 1060 -7.01 18.86 5.01
C GLN A 1060 -7.40 17.38 4.90
N SER A 1061 -6.41 16.49 4.79
CA SER A 1061 -6.61 15.04 4.87
C SER A 1061 -6.78 14.59 6.33
N VAL A 1062 -7.93 13.99 6.63
CA VAL A 1062 -8.33 13.52 7.96
C VAL A 1062 -8.51 11.99 7.92
N PRO A 1063 -7.83 11.22 8.77
CA PRO A 1063 -8.08 9.78 8.84
C PRO A 1063 -9.40 9.49 9.56
N LEU A 1064 -10.17 8.56 9.02
CA LEU A 1064 -11.39 8.02 9.63
C LEU A 1064 -11.21 6.60 10.17
N LEU A 1065 -10.19 5.90 9.69
CA LEU A 1065 -9.77 4.59 10.15
C LEU A 1065 -8.24 4.56 10.14
N VAL A 1066 -7.63 4.00 11.19
CA VAL A 1066 -6.20 3.74 11.25
C VAL A 1066 -6.03 2.29 11.71
N ALA A 1067 -5.63 1.42 10.79
CA ALA A 1067 -5.25 0.05 11.13
C ALA A 1067 -3.74 -0.02 11.42
N GLU A 1068 -3.34 -0.94 12.29
CA GLU A 1068 -1.93 -1.20 12.57
C GLU A 1068 -1.31 -1.97 11.39
N THR A 1069 -0.74 -1.26 10.41
CA THR A 1069 -0.07 -1.86 9.25
C THR A 1069 1.43 -1.56 9.22
N ASP A 1070 2.17 -2.39 8.48
CA ASP A 1070 3.59 -2.21 8.24
C ASP A 1070 3.81 -1.07 7.23
N GLY A 1071 4.11 0.11 7.74
CA GLY A 1071 4.40 1.30 6.92
C GLY A 1071 5.62 1.19 6.01
N THR A 1072 6.33 0.04 5.98
CA THR A 1072 7.38 -0.26 5.00
C THR A 1072 6.87 -0.89 3.70
N ARG A 1073 5.59 -1.28 3.63
CA ARG A 1073 4.95 -1.85 2.45
C ARG A 1073 4.51 -0.79 1.43
N LEU A 1074 4.40 -1.23 0.19
CA LEU A 1074 3.82 -0.45 -0.91
C LEU A 1074 2.35 -0.13 -0.62
N ARG A 1075 1.87 1.03 -1.06
CA ARG A 1075 0.53 1.54 -0.78
C ARG A 1075 -0.32 1.59 -2.03
N ALA A 1076 -1.58 1.22 -1.86
CA ALA A 1076 -2.60 1.28 -2.87
C ALA A 1076 -3.74 2.20 -2.43
N LEU A 1077 -4.25 3.04 -3.33
CA LEU A 1077 -5.40 3.91 -3.07
C LEU A 1077 -6.55 3.58 -4.03
N SER A 1078 -7.73 3.28 -3.50
CA SER A 1078 -8.99 3.41 -4.24
C SER A 1078 -9.67 4.74 -3.87
N ALA A 1079 -9.90 5.60 -4.85
CA ALA A 1079 -10.59 6.87 -4.68
C ALA A 1079 -11.70 7.04 -5.72
N PHE A 1080 -12.54 8.06 -5.54
CA PHE A 1080 -13.67 8.31 -6.42
C PHE A 1080 -13.52 9.65 -7.14
N ALA A 1081 -13.82 9.67 -8.42
CA ALA A 1081 -13.90 10.89 -9.19
C ALA A 1081 -15.25 11.57 -8.98
N SER A 1082 -15.22 12.90 -8.91
CA SER A 1082 -16.43 13.71 -8.89
C SER A 1082 -16.14 15.07 -9.55
N PRO A 1083 -17.17 15.81 -9.98
CA PRO A 1083 -16.98 17.17 -10.47
C PRO A 1083 -16.40 18.12 -9.40
N ARG A 1084 -16.51 17.77 -8.10
CA ARG A 1084 -15.78 18.43 -6.99
C ARG A 1084 -14.38 17.82 -6.86
N HIS A 1085 -13.60 18.00 -7.91
CA HIS A 1085 -12.33 17.31 -8.17
C HIS A 1085 -11.20 17.68 -7.22
N GLU A 1086 -11.22 18.86 -6.60
CA GLU A 1086 -10.15 19.34 -5.72
C GLU A 1086 -9.83 18.38 -4.57
N ARG A 1087 -10.83 17.67 -4.02
CA ARG A 1087 -10.58 16.67 -2.97
C ARG A 1087 -9.75 15.49 -3.45
N LEU A 1088 -10.07 14.96 -4.63
CA LEU A 1088 -9.33 13.85 -5.24
C LEU A 1088 -7.90 14.26 -5.52
N LEU A 1089 -7.74 15.43 -6.15
CA LEU A 1089 -6.44 15.93 -6.52
C LEU A 1089 -5.58 16.31 -5.31
N HIS A 1090 -6.18 16.85 -4.23
CA HIS A 1090 -5.47 17.09 -2.98
C HIS A 1090 -4.98 15.77 -2.37
N LEU A 1091 -5.83 14.74 -2.30
CA LEU A 1091 -5.44 13.45 -1.73
C LEU A 1091 -4.31 12.78 -2.53
N ALA A 1092 -4.40 12.83 -3.87
CA ALA A 1092 -3.37 12.29 -4.77
C ALA A 1092 -2.04 13.06 -4.68
N ALA A 1093 -2.07 14.37 -4.38
CA ALA A 1093 -0.86 15.18 -4.25
C ALA A 1093 -0.25 15.18 -2.84
N ALA A 1094 -1.08 14.99 -1.79
CA ALA A 1094 -0.64 15.06 -0.39
C ALA A 1094 0.18 13.84 0.05
N ARG A 1095 0.02 12.70 -0.65
CA ARG A 1095 0.66 11.43 -0.32
C ARG A 1095 1.04 10.71 -1.61
N GLU A 1096 2.13 9.95 -1.56
CA GLU A 1096 2.56 9.12 -2.68
C GLU A 1096 1.96 7.71 -2.53
N TYR A 1097 1.49 7.15 -3.66
CA TYR A 1097 0.89 5.82 -3.74
C TYR A 1097 1.55 5.03 -4.88
N ASP A 1098 1.76 3.73 -4.66
CA ASP A 1098 2.37 2.83 -5.64
C ASP A 1098 1.35 2.28 -6.65
N ALA A 1099 0.09 2.21 -6.24
CA ALA A 1099 -1.03 1.87 -7.11
C ALA A 1099 -2.24 2.75 -6.80
N VAL A 1100 -2.93 3.24 -7.82
CA VAL A 1100 -4.13 4.08 -7.63
C VAL A 1100 -5.24 3.63 -8.57
N GLN A 1101 -6.44 3.47 -8.02
CA GLN A 1101 -7.67 3.22 -8.75
C GLN A 1101 -8.57 4.42 -8.52
N ILE A 1102 -9.06 5.02 -9.60
CA ILE A 1102 -10.05 6.08 -9.53
C ILE A 1102 -11.34 5.58 -10.17
N ILE A 1103 -12.38 5.48 -9.36
CA ILE A 1103 -13.71 5.03 -9.79
C ILE A 1103 -14.48 6.24 -10.32
N THR A 1104 -14.85 6.21 -11.59
CA THR A 1104 -15.65 7.25 -12.27
C THR A 1104 -17.11 6.80 -12.43
N ASP A 1105 -18.01 7.76 -12.59
CA ASP A 1105 -19.40 7.45 -12.91
C ASP A 1105 -19.53 7.04 -14.39
N ALA A 1106 -20.18 5.92 -14.67
CA ALA A 1106 -20.40 5.39 -16.02
C ALA A 1106 -21.49 6.16 -16.80
N ALA A 1107 -22.27 7.03 -16.13
CA ALA A 1107 -23.30 7.81 -16.78
C ALA A 1107 -22.73 8.76 -17.86
N GLU A 1108 -23.47 8.99 -18.95
CA GLU A 1108 -23.05 9.94 -20.00
C GLU A 1108 -23.36 11.42 -19.68
N THR A 1109 -23.49 11.76 -18.40
CA THR A 1109 -23.79 13.13 -17.96
C THR A 1109 -22.54 14.01 -17.97
N SER A 1110 -22.71 15.34 -18.05
CA SER A 1110 -21.56 16.26 -18.00
C SER A 1110 -20.78 16.14 -16.68
N ARG A 1111 -21.46 15.85 -15.57
CA ARG A 1111 -20.84 15.59 -14.26
C ARG A 1111 -19.88 14.41 -14.31
N ALA A 1112 -20.35 13.30 -14.88
CA ALA A 1112 -19.57 12.07 -15.01
C ALA A 1112 -18.37 12.28 -15.94
N ARG A 1113 -18.57 12.95 -17.09
CA ARG A 1113 -17.49 13.30 -18.02
C ARG A 1113 -16.43 14.19 -17.38
N VAL A 1114 -16.82 15.26 -16.68
CA VAL A 1114 -15.88 16.13 -15.96
C VAL A 1114 -15.17 15.37 -14.82
N GLY A 1115 -15.88 14.50 -14.11
CA GLY A 1115 -15.27 13.57 -13.15
C GLY A 1115 -14.20 12.68 -13.81
N GLY A 1116 -14.48 12.11 -14.97
CA GLY A 1116 -13.52 11.31 -15.75
C GLY A 1116 -12.31 12.10 -16.23
N ILE A 1117 -12.48 13.38 -16.57
CA ILE A 1117 -11.36 14.29 -16.87
C ILE A 1117 -10.52 14.50 -15.61
N ALA A 1118 -11.15 14.82 -14.47
CA ALA A 1118 -10.44 14.98 -13.21
C ALA A 1118 -9.70 13.71 -12.76
N ALA A 1119 -10.26 12.52 -13.01
CA ALA A 1119 -9.60 11.25 -12.77
C ALA A 1119 -8.32 11.10 -13.60
N ARG A 1120 -8.37 11.45 -14.89
CA ARG A 1120 -7.18 11.46 -15.75
C ARG A 1120 -6.13 12.41 -15.22
N VAL A 1121 -6.51 13.65 -14.89
CA VAL A 1121 -5.60 14.64 -14.30
C VAL A 1121 -4.98 14.15 -12.98
N ALA A 1122 -5.76 13.47 -12.13
CA ALA A 1122 -5.25 12.91 -10.88
C ALA A 1122 -4.25 11.76 -11.07
N LEU A 1123 -4.33 11.02 -12.17
CA LEU A 1123 -3.46 9.89 -12.48
C LEU A 1123 -2.26 10.26 -13.38
N GLU A 1124 -2.18 11.50 -13.88
CA GLU A 1124 -1.11 11.92 -14.79
C GLU A 1124 0.30 11.71 -14.22
N ASP A 1125 0.46 11.82 -12.89
CA ASP A 1125 1.73 11.60 -12.18
C ASP A 1125 1.87 10.19 -11.56
N THR A 1126 0.89 9.31 -11.77
CA THR A 1126 0.84 7.94 -11.19
C THR A 1126 0.91 6.87 -12.28
N PRO A 1127 2.09 6.30 -12.57
CA PRO A 1127 2.25 5.24 -13.55
C PRO A 1127 1.43 4.00 -13.17
N GLY A 1128 0.61 3.50 -14.08
CA GLY A 1128 -0.22 2.30 -13.83
C GLY A 1128 -1.50 2.56 -13.05
N GLY A 1129 -1.91 3.82 -12.90
CA GLY A 1129 -3.23 4.17 -12.37
C GLY A 1129 -4.37 3.60 -13.22
N ILE A 1130 -5.38 3.05 -12.57
CA ILE A 1130 -6.55 2.44 -13.21
C ILE A 1130 -7.75 3.39 -13.08
N ILE A 1131 -8.42 3.67 -14.20
CA ILE A 1131 -9.75 4.31 -14.18
C ILE A 1131 -10.76 3.21 -14.44
N GLU A 1132 -11.65 2.98 -13.49
CA GLU A 1132 -12.75 2.02 -13.62
C GLU A 1132 -14.07 2.79 -13.56
N SER A 1133 -14.98 2.50 -14.50
CA SER A 1133 -16.30 3.16 -14.54
C SER A 1133 -17.34 2.28 -13.84
N ALA A 1134 -18.21 2.91 -13.05
CA ALA A 1134 -19.28 2.24 -12.31
C ALA A 1134 -20.55 3.12 -12.29
N ASP A 1135 -21.74 2.53 -12.22
CA ASP A 1135 -22.94 3.31 -11.90
C ASP A 1135 -22.83 3.85 -10.45
N ALA A 1136 -22.65 5.17 -10.31
CA ALA A 1136 -22.47 5.81 -9.01
C ALA A 1136 -23.71 5.73 -8.09
N SER A 1137 -24.84 5.26 -8.61
CA SER A 1137 -26.09 5.02 -7.89
C SER A 1137 -26.30 3.54 -7.52
N ASN A 1138 -25.50 2.63 -8.08
CA ASN A 1138 -25.55 1.20 -7.84
C ASN A 1138 -24.58 0.83 -6.70
N LEU A 1139 -25.10 0.76 -5.48
CA LEU A 1139 -24.30 0.48 -4.30
C LEU A 1139 -23.63 -0.91 -4.35
N ALA A 1140 -24.30 -1.92 -4.92
CA ALA A 1140 -23.78 -3.27 -5.02
C ALA A 1140 -22.58 -3.35 -5.95
N GLU A 1141 -22.64 -2.65 -7.09
CA GLU A 1141 -21.53 -2.57 -8.05
C GLU A 1141 -20.31 -1.86 -7.44
N LEU A 1142 -20.52 -0.74 -6.74
CA LEU A 1142 -19.44 -0.01 -6.06
C LEU A 1142 -18.74 -0.87 -4.99
N VAL A 1143 -19.51 -1.62 -4.19
CA VAL A 1143 -18.96 -2.55 -3.19
C VAL A 1143 -18.17 -3.68 -3.87
N ALA A 1144 -18.68 -4.22 -4.97
CA ALA A 1144 -18.02 -5.30 -5.71
C ALA A 1144 -16.68 -4.86 -6.32
N ILE A 1145 -16.61 -3.65 -6.88
CA ILE A 1145 -15.37 -3.09 -7.45
C ILE A 1145 -14.30 -2.92 -6.38
N LEU A 1146 -14.66 -2.28 -5.26
CA LEU A 1146 -13.73 -2.09 -4.14
C LEU A 1146 -13.26 -3.44 -3.55
N ALA A 1147 -14.16 -4.41 -3.38
CA ALA A 1147 -13.81 -5.74 -2.88
C ALA A 1147 -12.86 -6.49 -3.82
N ARG A 1148 -13.11 -6.43 -5.14
CA ARG A 1148 -12.23 -7.02 -6.15
C ARG A 1148 -10.84 -6.38 -6.13
N GLN A 1149 -10.79 -5.05 -6.01
CA GLN A 1149 -9.53 -4.33 -5.98
C GLN A 1149 -8.74 -4.60 -4.70
N HIS A 1150 -9.44 -4.68 -3.56
CA HIS A 1150 -8.87 -5.10 -2.29
C HIS A 1150 -8.23 -6.49 -2.40
N GLU A 1151 -8.93 -7.47 -2.96
CA GLU A 1151 -8.38 -8.80 -3.17
C GLU A 1151 -7.12 -8.77 -4.05
N GLY A 1152 -7.17 -8.05 -5.18
CA GLY A 1152 -6.04 -7.93 -6.10
C GLY A 1152 -4.80 -7.28 -5.47
N TRP A 1153 -4.97 -6.22 -4.67
CA TRP A 1153 -3.85 -5.45 -4.12
C TRP A 1153 -3.46 -5.83 -2.69
N PHE A 1154 -4.43 -6.01 -1.79
CA PHE A 1154 -4.18 -6.36 -0.39
C PHE A 1154 -3.90 -7.84 -0.21
N VAL A 1155 -4.76 -8.72 -0.73
CA VAL A 1155 -4.58 -10.17 -0.55
C VAL A 1155 -3.46 -10.66 -1.45
N HIS A 1156 -3.60 -10.52 -2.77
CA HIS A 1156 -2.59 -11.00 -3.69
C HIS A 1156 -1.39 -10.05 -3.74
N GLY A 1157 -1.58 -8.76 -3.99
CA GLY A 1157 -0.44 -7.85 -4.16
C GLY A 1157 0.43 -7.65 -2.91
N GLY A 1158 -0.08 -7.89 -1.71
CA GLY A 1158 0.63 -7.61 -0.46
C GLY A 1158 0.77 -6.11 -0.14
N LEU A 1159 0.03 -5.23 -0.84
CA LEU A 1159 0.02 -3.78 -0.60
C LEU A 1159 -0.80 -3.43 0.64
N ASP A 1160 -0.51 -2.28 1.24
CA ASP A 1160 -1.40 -1.60 2.16
C ASP A 1160 -2.51 -0.92 1.37
N TYR A 1161 -3.77 -1.22 1.70
CA TYR A 1161 -4.92 -0.77 0.92
C TYR A 1161 -5.64 0.37 1.65
N GLU A 1162 -5.69 1.53 1.00
CA GLU A 1162 -6.28 2.76 1.51
C GLU A 1162 -7.49 3.17 0.63
N ILE A 1163 -8.47 3.84 1.24
CA ILE A 1163 -9.66 4.35 0.52
C ILE A 1163 -9.84 5.85 0.73
N GLY A 1164 -10.02 6.60 -0.35
CA GLY A 1164 -10.31 8.04 -0.33
C GLY A 1164 -11.79 8.37 -0.48
N LEU A 1165 -12.40 9.07 0.49
CA LEU A 1165 -13.80 9.51 0.46
C LEU A 1165 -14.02 10.79 -0.38
N THR A 1166 -13.51 10.79 -1.61
CA THR A 1166 -13.49 11.96 -2.52
C THR A 1166 -14.77 12.12 -3.34
N GLY A 1167 -15.62 11.08 -3.37
CA GLY A 1167 -16.82 10.96 -4.21
C GLY A 1167 -18.13 11.50 -3.62
N ASN A 1168 -19.27 10.92 -4.01
CA ASN A 1168 -20.61 11.23 -3.48
C ASN A 1168 -20.92 10.46 -2.17
N LYS A 1169 -22.14 10.60 -1.63
CA LYS A 1169 -22.55 9.90 -0.38
C LYS A 1169 -22.68 8.38 -0.58
N MET A 1170 -23.16 7.91 -1.73
CA MET A 1170 -23.28 6.47 -2.04
C MET A 1170 -21.91 5.79 -2.13
N GLN A 1171 -20.94 6.44 -2.76
CA GLN A 1171 -19.55 6.00 -2.82
C GLN A 1171 -18.89 5.96 -1.43
N ALA A 1172 -19.19 6.94 -0.57
CA ALA A 1172 -18.75 6.91 0.83
C ALA A 1172 -19.41 5.77 1.63
N THR A 1173 -20.68 5.46 1.36
CA THR A 1173 -21.38 4.29 1.92
C THR A 1173 -20.72 3.00 1.47
N ALA A 1174 -20.38 2.85 0.19
CA ALA A 1174 -19.67 1.67 -0.33
C ALA A 1174 -18.33 1.45 0.38
N ALA A 1175 -17.54 2.53 0.54
CA ALA A 1175 -16.28 2.49 1.29
C ALA A 1175 -16.47 2.09 2.76
N ALA A 1176 -17.54 2.59 3.41
CA ALA A 1176 -17.88 2.20 4.78
C ALA A 1176 -18.27 0.71 4.87
N ILE A 1177 -19.08 0.21 3.94
CA ILE A 1177 -19.48 -1.20 3.86
C ILE A 1177 -18.25 -2.10 3.71
N VAL A 1178 -17.37 -1.78 2.75
CA VAL A 1178 -16.17 -2.56 2.48
C VAL A 1178 -15.22 -2.53 3.68
N SER A 1179 -14.96 -1.36 4.27
CA SER A 1179 -14.08 -1.25 5.44
C SER A 1179 -14.65 -1.83 6.74
N ALA A 1180 -15.96 -2.14 6.80
CA ALA A 1180 -16.54 -2.88 7.91
C ALA A 1180 -16.32 -4.39 7.81
N ALA A 1181 -16.21 -4.90 6.56
CA ALA A 1181 -16.13 -6.31 6.27
C ALA A 1181 -14.72 -6.79 5.95
N LEU A 1182 -13.91 -5.96 5.28
CA LEU A 1182 -12.57 -6.27 4.83
C LEU A 1182 -11.54 -5.37 5.57
N PRO A 1183 -10.34 -5.89 5.86
CA PRO A 1183 -9.25 -5.10 6.43
C PRO A 1183 -8.81 -3.98 5.48
N VAL A 1184 -8.91 -2.73 5.94
CA VAL A 1184 -8.44 -1.55 5.20
C VAL A 1184 -7.40 -0.84 6.06
N SER A 1185 -6.24 -0.52 5.48
CA SER A 1185 -5.13 0.11 6.20
C SER A 1185 -5.51 1.50 6.70
N GLN A 1186 -6.13 2.29 5.82
CA GLN A 1186 -6.53 3.66 6.14
C GLN A 1186 -7.73 4.12 5.30
N VAL A 1187 -8.60 4.94 5.88
CA VAL A 1187 -9.66 5.63 5.13
C VAL A 1187 -9.52 7.14 5.32
N TRP A 1188 -9.47 7.87 4.21
CA TRP A 1188 -9.23 9.31 4.17
C TRP A 1188 -10.48 10.10 3.87
N TYR A 1189 -10.74 11.12 4.68
CA TYR A 1189 -11.67 12.18 4.35
C TYR A 1189 -10.91 13.48 4.11
N VAL A 1190 -11.11 14.09 2.95
CA VAL A 1190 -10.56 15.41 2.65
C VAL A 1190 -11.57 16.46 3.08
N LYS A 1191 -11.25 17.16 4.17
CA LYS A 1191 -12.07 18.21 4.80
C LYS A 1191 -11.76 19.56 4.13
N PRO A 1192 -12.75 20.27 3.56
CA PRO A 1192 -12.59 21.66 3.15
C PRO A 1192 -12.56 22.60 4.37
N GLU A 1193 -12.03 23.81 4.19
CA GLU A 1193 -12.07 24.84 5.22
C GLU A 1193 -13.50 25.26 5.53
N ALA A 1194 -14.30 25.52 4.48
CA ALA A 1194 -15.70 25.90 4.62
C ALA A 1194 -16.58 25.33 3.48
N PHE A 1195 -17.89 25.27 3.76
CA PHE A 1195 -18.93 24.88 2.81
C PHE A 1195 -19.77 26.08 2.41
N ASP A 1196 -20.00 26.27 1.11
CA ASP A 1196 -20.90 27.28 0.55
C ASP A 1196 -22.34 26.71 0.47
N GLN A 1197 -23.13 26.95 1.52
CA GLN A 1197 -24.44 26.29 1.72
C GLN A 1197 -25.44 26.55 0.58
N PRO A 1198 -25.63 27.79 0.08
CA PRO A 1198 -26.51 28.05 -1.08
C PRO A 1198 -26.14 27.28 -2.35
N ARG A 1199 -24.88 26.82 -2.46
CA ARG A 1199 -24.31 26.14 -3.63
C ARG A 1199 -23.98 24.67 -3.34
N PHE A 1200 -24.81 23.99 -2.55
CA PHE A 1200 -24.62 22.58 -2.22
C PHE A 1200 -25.52 21.63 -3.05
N THR A 1201 -26.82 21.58 -2.75
CA THR A 1201 -27.86 20.80 -3.47
C THR A 1201 -29.23 21.48 -3.28
N LYS A 1202 -30.15 21.34 -4.24
CA LYS A 1202 -31.51 21.90 -4.14
C LYS A 1202 -32.61 20.89 -4.47
N GLY A 1203 -33.72 20.99 -3.75
CA GLY A 1203 -34.91 20.18 -3.96
C GLY A 1203 -34.74 18.70 -3.61
N VAL A 1204 -35.81 17.91 -3.77
CA VAL A 1204 -35.86 16.51 -3.34
C VAL A 1204 -36.28 15.58 -4.49
N ALA A 1205 -35.52 14.50 -4.70
CA ALA A 1205 -35.78 13.45 -5.68
C ALA A 1205 -36.31 12.16 -5.02
N SER A 1206 -36.11 11.00 -5.65
CA SER A 1206 -36.54 9.70 -5.13
C SER A 1206 -35.70 9.24 -3.94
N THR A 1207 -36.32 8.40 -3.09
CA THR A 1207 -35.68 7.72 -1.97
C THR A 1207 -35.45 6.26 -2.35
N ARG A 1208 -34.24 5.76 -2.11
CA ARG A 1208 -33.84 4.35 -2.30
C ARG A 1208 -33.45 3.75 -0.95
N TYR A 1209 -33.73 2.47 -0.79
CA TYR A 1209 -33.42 1.70 0.41
C TYR A 1209 -32.58 0.48 0.03
N TYR A 1210 -31.55 0.21 0.81
CA TYR A 1210 -30.64 -0.90 0.59
C TYR A 1210 -30.57 -1.76 1.84
N SER A 1211 -30.69 -3.07 1.62
CA SER A 1211 -30.38 -4.13 2.56
C SER A 1211 -28.90 -4.48 2.40
N VAL A 1212 -28.16 -4.54 3.50
CA VAL A 1212 -26.74 -4.90 3.53
C VAL A 1212 -26.51 -5.99 4.56
N GLU A 1213 -26.03 -7.14 4.09
CA GLU A 1213 -25.63 -8.23 4.97
C GLU A 1213 -24.11 -8.43 4.91
N ARG A 1214 -23.51 -8.61 6.08
CA ARG A 1214 -22.10 -8.99 6.16
C ARG A 1214 -21.99 -10.45 5.70
N GLY A 1215 -21.16 -10.72 4.70
CA GLY A 1215 -20.87 -12.09 4.27
C GLY A 1215 -20.33 -12.91 5.44
N ARG A 1216 -21.17 -13.78 6.03
CA ARG A 1216 -20.76 -14.78 7.01
C ARG A 1216 -20.69 -16.11 6.28
N GLY A 1217 -19.58 -16.83 6.42
CA GLY A 1217 -19.43 -18.16 5.84
C GLY A 1217 -20.60 -19.07 6.25
N PRO A 1218 -21.06 -19.98 5.36
CA PRO A 1218 -22.15 -20.89 5.68
C PRO A 1218 -21.67 -21.89 6.74
N GLY A 1219 -21.97 -21.61 8.02
CA GLY A 1219 -21.52 -22.48 9.12
C GLY A 1219 -21.79 -22.03 10.55
N ASN A 1220 -22.15 -20.76 10.79
CA ASN A 1220 -22.60 -20.32 12.12
C ASN A 1220 -24.14 -20.32 12.18
N PRO A 1221 -24.79 -21.34 12.75
CA PRO A 1221 -26.17 -21.17 13.17
C PRO A 1221 -26.22 -20.10 14.27
N SER A 1222 -27.24 -19.26 14.17
CA SER A 1222 -27.71 -18.32 15.21
C SER A 1222 -27.83 -18.96 16.58
#